data_AF-H0GZ91-F1
#
_entry.id   AF-H0GZ91-F1
#
_cell.length_a   1.000
_cell.length_b   1.000
_cell.length_c   1.000
_cell.angle_alpha   90.00
_cell.angle_beta   90.00
_cell.angle_gamma   90.00
#
_symmetry.space_group_name_H-M   'P 1'
#
loop_
_entity.id
_entity.type
_entity.pdbx_description
1 polymer ?
#
loop_
_entity_poly.entity_id
_entity_poly.type
_entity_poly.pdbx_seq_one_letter_code
_entity_poly.pdbx_strand_id
1 'polypeptide(L)'
;MAKNNKVTETKISKKRTASEESDVEQDEDNLLSVDGLIDAEASESDEDDEEYESAVEEKESSFDEEARGDPDEDSDAELNKLLAEEEGEEEEDYNSSEFSDDTNSLTDKLSGVKLHTIADPNIYSKYADGRDRVIRPEINPVYDSDDSDAETQNTIGNIPLSAYDEMPHIGYDINGKRIMRPAKGSALDQLLESIELPEGWTGLLDKNSGSSLNLTKEELELISKIQRNEQTDESINPYEPLIDWFTRHEEVMPLTAVPEPKRRFVPSKNEAKRVMKIVRAIREGRIIPPKKLKEMKEKEKTENYQYDLWGDSTETNDHVMHLRAPKLSPPTNEESYNPPEEYLLSPEEKEAWENSEYSERERNFLPQKYSALRKVPGYGESIRERFERSLDLYLAPRVRKNKLNIDPESLIPELPSPKDLRPFPIRCSTVYIGHKGKVRTLSIDPSGLWLATGSDDGTVRVWEILTGREVYKTILVESEENPDDHIECIEWSPDADTGILAVAVCESIHLIVPPIFGYDIENNGKTKIEDGFGYDTFGTVKKSNLEVNEDGGDEEGEKETAKDAVKKQVAQWNKPTQKQLEKDICITITCKKLSKKLSWHRKGDYFVTVQPDSGNTSVLIHQVSKHSTQSPFRKSKGIIMDAKFHPFKPQLFVCSQRYVRIYDLSQQILVKKLLPGARWLSKIDIHPRGDNLIASSFDKRVLWHDLDLASTPYKTLRYHDKAVRSVNFHKKLPLFSSAADDGTIHIFHATVYDDMMKNPMIVPLKKLTGHKIINSLGVLDAVWHPREAWLFSAGADNTARLWTT
;
A
#
# COMPACT_ATOMS: atom_id res chain seq x y z
N MET A 1 70.43 -20.30 32.33
CA MET A 1 71.69 -19.58 31.99
C MET A 1 71.46 -18.79 30.71
N ALA A 2 72.09 -17.61 30.56
CA ALA A 2 72.26 -16.82 29.32
C ALA A 2 71.00 -16.50 28.46
N LYS A 3 70.51 -15.25 28.44
CA LYS A 3 70.96 -14.08 27.64
C LYS A 3 70.52 -14.08 26.15
N ASN A 4 69.53 -13.24 25.87
CA ASN A 4 69.60 -11.98 25.08
C ASN A 4 70.21 -11.90 23.67
N ASN A 5 69.42 -11.25 22.80
CA ASN A 5 69.76 -10.29 21.74
C ASN A 5 70.50 -10.74 20.46
N LYS A 6 69.83 -10.60 19.31
CA LYS A 6 70.10 -9.57 18.26
C LYS A 6 69.09 -9.73 17.08
N VAL A 7 68.36 -8.69 16.65
CA VAL A 7 68.73 -7.53 15.78
C VAL A 7 68.66 -7.85 14.27
N THR A 8 67.56 -7.40 13.67
CA THR A 8 67.30 -6.87 12.30
C THR A 8 68.24 -7.19 11.12
N GLU A 9 67.65 -7.55 9.97
CA GLU A 9 67.72 -6.71 8.75
C GLU A 9 66.60 -7.01 7.70
N THR A 10 66.10 -5.89 7.18
CA THR A 10 65.33 -5.54 5.96
C THR A 10 65.59 -6.32 4.66
N LYS A 11 64.78 -6.30 3.56
CA LYS A 11 63.47 -5.73 3.14
C LYS A 11 63.07 -6.39 1.78
N ILE A 12 62.02 -5.88 1.11
CA ILE A 12 61.57 -6.10 -0.32
C ILE A 12 60.41 -7.13 -0.44
N SER A 13 59.14 -6.70 -0.55
CA SER A 13 58.34 -6.36 -1.77
C SER A 13 57.78 -7.61 -2.51
N LYS A 14 56.56 -7.67 -3.09
CA LYS A 14 55.56 -6.64 -3.46
C LYS A 14 54.15 -7.28 -3.64
N LYS A 15 53.12 -6.62 -3.10
CA LYS A 15 51.91 -6.05 -3.76
C LYS A 15 51.21 -6.77 -4.95
N ARG A 16 49.88 -6.91 -4.84
CA ARG A 16 48.80 -6.48 -5.77
C ARG A 16 47.46 -6.62 -5.03
N THR A 17 46.51 -5.69 -4.90
CA THR A 17 46.06 -4.44 -5.58
C THR A 17 45.45 -4.57 -6.98
N ALA A 18 44.15 -4.33 -7.02
CA ALA A 18 43.42 -3.47 -7.96
C ALA A 18 42.54 -2.57 -7.05
N SER A 19 42.78 -1.25 -6.91
CA SER A 19 42.57 -0.13 -7.86
C SER A 19 41.08 0.28 -7.95
N GLU A 20 40.68 1.55 -7.83
CA GLU A 20 41.43 2.81 -7.66
C GLU A 20 40.48 3.93 -7.15
N GLU A 21 41.00 4.82 -6.28
CA GLU A 21 40.89 6.31 -6.27
C GLU A 21 39.50 7.02 -6.28
N SER A 22 39.26 8.20 -5.68
CA SER A 22 40.00 9.19 -4.86
C SER A 22 38.98 10.28 -4.39
N ASP A 23 39.16 11.18 -3.41
CA ASP A 23 40.10 11.40 -2.28
C ASP A 23 39.46 12.46 -1.30
N VAL A 24 40.23 12.98 -0.31
CA VAL A 24 40.01 14.20 0.51
C VAL A 24 39.27 14.09 1.86
N GLU A 25 40.09 14.11 2.93
CA GLU A 25 40.02 14.84 4.21
C GLU A 25 38.78 14.80 5.15
N GLN A 26 39.01 14.12 6.28
CA GLN A 26 38.88 14.57 7.69
C GLN A 26 37.53 14.88 8.38
N ASP A 27 37.48 14.29 9.58
CA ASP A 27 36.83 14.68 10.84
C ASP A 27 35.31 14.47 11.05
N GLU A 28 35.03 13.58 12.02
CA GLU A 28 34.00 13.60 13.09
C GLU A 28 32.60 14.16 12.77
N ASP A 29 31.58 13.27 12.67
CA ASP A 29 30.64 13.05 13.79
C ASP A 29 29.52 12.02 13.52
N ASN A 30 29.01 11.39 14.58
CA ASN A 30 27.81 10.53 14.54
C ASN A 30 26.54 11.35 14.83
N LEU A 31 25.64 11.47 13.86
CA LEU A 31 24.24 11.79 14.13
C LEU A 31 23.31 10.99 13.19
N LEU A 32 22.56 10.06 13.78
CA LEU A 32 21.52 9.30 13.10
C LEU A 32 20.20 10.06 13.21
N SER A 33 19.73 10.60 12.09
CA SER A 33 18.35 11.09 11.97
C SER A 33 17.37 9.92 12.03
N VAL A 34 16.36 10.03 12.87
CA VAL A 34 15.09 9.29 12.72
C VAL A 34 13.98 10.33 12.74
N ASP A 35 13.28 10.42 11.61
CA ASP A 35 12.17 11.32 11.35
C ASP A 35 10.97 10.48 10.85
N GLY A 36 9.76 11.00 11.00
CA GLY A 36 8.54 10.39 10.45
C GLY A 36 7.63 9.68 11.46
N LEU A 37 6.94 10.47 12.28
CA LEU A 37 5.58 10.12 12.70
C LEU A 37 4.66 10.13 11.46
N ILE A 38 3.70 9.22 11.36
CA ILE A 38 2.63 9.28 10.37
C ILE A 38 1.30 9.32 11.10
N ASP A 39 0.60 10.46 10.97
CA ASP A 39 -0.82 10.57 11.27
C ASP A 39 -1.66 9.72 10.31
N ALA A 40 -2.74 9.15 10.84
CA ALA A 40 -3.77 8.47 10.07
C ALA A 40 -5.14 9.04 10.42
N GLU A 41 -5.59 10.06 9.69
CA GLU A 41 -6.95 10.57 9.81
C GLU A 41 -7.94 9.83 8.89
N ALA A 42 -9.05 9.44 9.51
CA ALA A 42 -10.43 9.47 9.03
C ALA A 42 -10.76 9.00 7.60
N SER A 43 -11.55 7.91 7.55
CA SER A 43 -12.59 7.73 6.53
C SER A 43 -13.94 7.54 7.22
N GLU A 44 -14.90 8.41 6.91
CA GLU A 44 -16.25 8.43 7.47
C GLU A 44 -17.09 7.22 7.02
N SER A 45 -17.92 6.69 7.93
CA SER A 45 -19.16 5.96 7.60
C SER A 45 -20.11 5.99 8.80
N ASP A 46 -21.17 6.79 8.69
CA ASP A 46 -22.28 6.87 9.65
C ASP A 46 -23.31 5.72 9.47
N GLU A 47 -24.31 5.72 10.36
CA GLU A 47 -25.56 4.91 10.40
C GLU A 47 -25.39 3.44 10.85
N ASP A 48 -26.06 2.94 11.91
CA ASP A 48 -27.02 3.55 12.86
C ASP A 48 -27.03 2.79 14.21
N ASP A 49 -27.54 3.45 15.27
CA ASP A 49 -27.64 2.96 16.66
C ASP A 49 -28.71 1.87 16.90
N GLU A 50 -28.49 1.02 17.92
CA GLU A 50 -29.48 0.80 18.99
C GLU A 50 -28.79 0.31 20.29
N GLU A 51 -29.37 0.67 21.44
CA GLU A 51 -28.73 0.70 22.77
C GLU A 51 -28.43 -0.68 23.40
N TYR A 52 -27.43 -0.76 24.31
CA TYR A 52 -27.62 -1.25 25.69
C TYR A 52 -26.40 -0.93 26.58
N GLU A 53 -26.65 -0.55 27.84
CA GLU A 53 -25.64 -0.01 28.78
C GLU A 53 -24.60 -1.03 29.30
N SER A 54 -23.49 -0.48 29.80
CA SER A 54 -22.36 -1.20 30.38
C SER A 54 -22.55 -1.56 31.85
N ALA A 55 -22.10 -2.78 32.21
CA ALA A 55 -21.74 -3.11 33.59
C ALA A 55 -20.52 -4.05 33.58
N VAL A 56 -19.50 -3.69 34.36
CA VAL A 56 -18.35 -4.55 34.66
C VAL A 56 -18.68 -5.32 35.93
N GLU A 57 -18.71 -6.65 35.87
CA GLU A 57 -18.87 -7.49 37.06
C GLU A 57 -17.59 -8.24 37.43
N GLU A 58 -17.07 -7.85 38.58
CA GLU A 58 -16.18 -8.66 39.40
C GLU A 58 -16.93 -9.93 39.87
N LYS A 59 -16.24 -11.07 39.97
CA LYS A 59 -16.85 -12.31 40.48
C LYS A 59 -16.49 -12.55 41.94
N GLU A 60 -17.36 -12.09 42.83
CA GLU A 60 -17.53 -12.71 44.14
C GLU A 60 -18.55 -13.86 44.09
N SER A 61 -18.43 -14.81 45.00
CA SER A 61 -19.28 -16.00 45.10
C SER A 61 -19.99 -16.07 46.44
N SER A 62 -21.31 -16.21 46.41
CA SER A 62 -22.12 -16.75 47.52
C SER A 62 -22.36 -18.27 47.28
N PHE A 63 -22.79 -19.12 48.21
CA PHE A 63 -23.49 -18.93 49.49
C PHE A 63 -23.33 -20.20 50.39
N ASP A 64 -23.92 -20.13 51.60
CA ASP A 64 -24.25 -21.20 52.57
C ASP A 64 -23.22 -21.75 53.58
N GLU A 65 -23.66 -21.74 54.85
CA GLU A 65 -23.08 -22.41 56.01
C GLU A 65 -23.61 -23.85 56.12
N GLU A 66 -22.81 -24.79 56.66
CA GLU A 66 -23.26 -25.59 57.81
C GLU A 66 -22.06 -26.28 58.52
N ALA A 67 -22.25 -26.59 59.81
CA ALA A 67 -21.16 -26.81 60.76
C ALA A 67 -20.51 -28.21 60.75
N ARG A 68 -19.20 -28.25 61.09
CA ARG A 68 -18.58 -29.11 62.14
C ARG A 68 -17.08 -28.80 62.25
N GLY A 69 -16.60 -28.50 63.46
CA GLY A 69 -15.19 -28.18 63.73
C GLY A 69 -14.40 -29.32 64.39
N ASP A 70 -13.09 -29.11 64.55
CA ASP A 70 -12.35 -29.22 65.82
C ASP A 70 -11.02 -28.40 65.68
N PRO A 71 -9.99 -28.44 66.56
CA PRO A 71 -9.45 -27.21 67.15
C PRO A 71 -7.99 -26.88 66.75
N ASP A 72 -7.53 -25.64 67.01
CA ASP A 72 -6.16 -25.29 67.44
C ASP A 72 -5.95 -23.74 67.47
N GLU A 73 -6.60 -23.04 68.40
CA GLU A 73 -6.28 -21.63 68.74
C GLU A 73 -6.22 -21.43 70.26
N ASP A 74 -5.12 -21.83 70.90
CA ASP A 74 -4.93 -21.62 72.35
C ASP A 74 -3.44 -21.48 72.77
N SER A 75 -2.59 -20.89 71.91
CA SER A 75 -1.17 -20.62 72.23
C SER A 75 -0.84 -19.16 72.51
N ASP A 76 -1.61 -18.23 71.94
CA ASP A 76 -1.27 -16.80 71.94
C ASP A 76 -2.08 -16.02 72.99
N ALA A 77 -3.21 -16.58 73.45
CA ALA A 77 -3.98 -16.06 74.59
C ALA A 77 -3.26 -16.27 75.93
N GLU A 78 -2.59 -17.42 76.15
CA GLU A 78 -1.78 -17.66 77.35
C GLU A 78 -0.55 -16.74 77.43
N LEU A 79 0.04 -16.37 76.29
CA LEU A 79 1.25 -15.55 76.24
C LEU A 79 0.98 -14.11 76.71
N ASN A 80 -0.12 -13.51 76.24
CA ASN A 80 -0.51 -12.15 76.64
C ASN A 80 -0.99 -12.08 78.09
N LYS A 81 -1.50 -13.19 78.65
CA LYS A 81 -1.94 -13.24 80.05
C LYS A 81 -0.78 -13.30 81.05
N LEU A 82 0.31 -13.99 80.72
CA LEU A 82 1.52 -14.03 81.56
C LEU A 82 2.38 -12.76 81.48
N LEU A 83 2.32 -12.01 80.38
CA LEU A 83 2.96 -10.68 80.28
C LEU A 83 2.25 -9.63 81.14
N ALA A 84 0.97 -9.81 81.46
CA ALA A 84 0.19 -8.93 82.33
C ALA A 84 0.34 -9.25 83.84
N GLU A 85 1.07 -10.30 84.21
CA GLU A 85 1.31 -10.71 85.61
C GLU A 85 2.73 -10.34 86.13
N GLU A 86 3.57 -9.67 85.32
CA GLU A 86 4.93 -9.22 85.72
C GLU A 86 5.01 -7.69 85.98
N GLU A 87 3.89 -6.95 85.87
CA GLU A 87 3.77 -5.51 86.22
C GLU A 87 2.77 -5.27 87.38
N GLY A 88 3.12 -5.74 88.58
CA GLY A 88 2.36 -5.47 89.80
C GLY A 88 3.20 -5.65 91.07
N GLU A 89 3.08 -4.67 91.99
CA GLU A 89 3.75 -4.57 93.31
C GLU A 89 5.21 -4.08 93.32
N GLU A 90 5.39 -2.75 93.28
CA GLU A 90 6.19 -1.97 94.27
C GLU A 90 5.99 -0.46 94.01
N GLU A 91 5.00 0.16 94.69
CA GLU A 91 4.87 1.61 94.87
C GLU A 91 5.16 2.01 96.33
N GLU A 92 5.28 3.33 96.57
CA GLU A 92 5.49 4.01 97.87
C GLU A 92 6.97 4.02 98.39
N ASP A 93 7.58 5.17 98.76
CA ASP A 93 7.06 6.55 98.83
C ASP A 93 8.16 7.64 98.94
N TYR A 94 7.71 8.91 98.90
CA TYR A 94 8.31 10.16 99.42
C TYR A 94 9.28 11.03 98.60
N ASN A 95 8.64 12.00 97.91
CA ASN A 95 8.75 13.45 98.13
C ASN A 95 9.98 14.31 97.71
N SER A 96 9.69 15.12 96.69
CA SER A 96 9.74 16.60 96.70
C SER A 96 11.07 17.39 96.70
N SER A 97 11.02 18.50 95.93
CA SER A 97 11.91 19.67 95.90
C SER A 97 13.39 19.45 95.54
N GLU A 98 13.71 19.63 94.26
CA GLU A 98 14.30 20.90 93.79
C GLU A 98 14.18 20.99 92.26
N PHE A 99 13.52 22.04 91.75
CA PHE A 99 13.45 22.35 90.32
C PHE A 99 14.37 23.56 90.09
N SER A 100 15.63 23.29 89.73
CA SER A 100 16.58 24.32 89.31
C SER A 100 16.59 24.42 87.80
N ASP A 101 16.12 25.55 87.27
CA ASP A 101 16.35 25.95 85.87
C ASP A 101 17.86 26.05 85.60
N ASP A 102 18.41 25.06 84.91
CA ASP A 102 19.75 25.15 84.30
C ASP A 102 19.60 25.15 82.77
N THR A 103 19.19 26.30 82.23
CA THR A 103 19.13 26.59 80.81
C THR A 103 20.54 26.75 80.22
N ASN A 104 21.35 25.70 80.25
CA ASN A 104 22.65 25.68 79.61
C ASN A 104 22.49 25.28 78.14
N SER A 105 22.52 26.31 77.30
CA SER A 105 22.41 26.25 75.85
C SER A 105 23.41 25.28 75.22
N LEU A 106 23.03 24.70 74.07
CA LEU A 106 23.82 23.78 73.25
C LEU A 106 25.22 24.31 72.86
N THR A 107 25.44 25.63 72.99
CA THR A 107 26.71 26.31 72.73
C THR A 107 27.90 25.85 73.59
N ASP A 108 27.68 25.42 74.84
CA ASP A 108 28.80 25.17 75.77
C ASP A 108 29.55 23.85 75.52
N LYS A 109 28.93 22.88 74.82
CA LYS A 109 29.54 21.57 74.51
C LYS A 109 30.42 21.57 73.25
N LEU A 110 30.51 22.68 72.52
CA LEU A 110 31.25 22.80 71.25
C LEU A 110 32.59 23.57 71.36
N SER A 111 32.97 24.01 72.56
CA SER A 111 34.17 24.81 72.85
C SER A 111 35.53 24.11 72.59
N GLY A 112 35.53 22.84 72.16
CA GLY A 112 36.74 22.03 71.94
C GLY A 112 37.22 21.90 70.48
N VAL A 113 36.41 22.22 69.48
CA VAL A 113 36.75 21.98 68.06
C VAL A 113 37.33 23.24 67.41
N LYS A 114 38.63 23.22 67.09
CA LYS A 114 39.27 24.29 66.30
C LYS A 114 38.96 24.14 64.82
N LEU A 115 37.89 24.78 64.37
CA LEU A 115 37.67 25.05 62.94
C LEU A 115 38.74 26.03 62.43
N HIS A 116 39.42 25.68 61.34
CA HIS A 116 40.30 26.60 60.61
C HIS A 116 39.46 27.52 59.70
N THR A 117 38.71 28.43 60.31
CA THR A 117 38.15 29.58 59.60
C THR A 117 39.23 30.60 59.28
N ILE A 118 39.11 31.26 58.12
CA ILE A 118 39.93 32.42 57.75
C ILE A 118 39.79 33.48 58.85
N ALA A 119 40.91 34.10 59.23
CA ALA A 119 40.99 34.93 60.43
C ALA A 119 40.44 36.34 60.21
N ASP A 120 39.12 36.47 60.18
CA ASP A 120 38.46 37.77 60.29
C ASP A 120 38.64 38.35 61.70
N PRO A 121 38.95 39.66 61.84
CA PRO A 121 39.18 40.29 63.12
C PRO A 121 37.85 40.57 63.83
N ASN A 122 37.25 39.54 64.44
CA ASN A 122 36.03 39.68 65.24
C ASN A 122 36.21 40.75 66.34
N ILE A 123 35.46 41.85 66.22
CA ILE A 123 35.45 42.92 67.22
C ILE A 123 34.44 42.56 68.31
N TYR A 124 34.96 42.20 69.47
CA TYR A 124 34.16 41.88 70.65
C TYR A 124 33.82 43.17 71.41
N SER A 125 32.52 43.48 71.53
CA SER A 125 31.99 44.46 72.48
C SER A 125 31.33 43.75 73.65
N LYS A 126 30.71 44.49 74.57
CA LYS A 126 29.77 43.92 75.56
C LYS A 126 28.33 44.34 75.24
N TYR A 127 27.37 43.52 75.66
CA TYR A 127 25.98 43.92 75.84
C TYR A 127 25.87 44.84 77.08
N ALA A 128 24.74 45.55 77.24
CA ALA A 128 24.52 46.44 78.38
C ALA A 128 24.66 45.72 79.74
N ASP A 129 24.28 44.44 79.78
CA ASP A 129 24.35 43.58 80.96
C ASP A 129 25.73 42.92 81.19
N GLY A 130 26.78 43.39 80.49
CA GLY A 130 28.18 43.00 80.71
C GLY A 130 28.66 41.70 80.05
N ARG A 131 27.75 40.91 79.46
CA ARG A 131 28.06 39.72 78.63
C ARG A 131 28.76 40.14 77.33
N ASP A 132 29.64 39.30 76.80
CA ASP A 132 30.38 39.61 75.56
C ASP A 132 29.49 39.44 74.30
N ARG A 133 29.68 40.35 73.34
CA ARG A 133 28.96 40.42 72.06
C ARG A 133 29.96 40.40 70.91
N VAL A 134 29.79 39.49 69.97
CA VAL A 134 30.45 39.58 68.67
C VAL A 134 29.68 40.59 67.82
N ILE A 135 30.31 41.71 67.46
CA ILE A 135 29.73 42.61 66.45
C ILE A 135 29.98 41.95 65.08
N ARG A 136 28.89 41.49 64.45
CA ARG A 136 28.90 41.04 63.06
C ARG A 136 28.91 42.28 62.14
N PRO A 137 29.48 42.20 60.93
CA PRO A 137 29.29 43.26 59.93
C PRO A 137 27.79 43.48 59.67
N GLU A 138 27.41 44.69 59.30
CA GLU A 138 26.04 44.99 58.90
C GLU A 138 25.69 44.19 57.63
N ILE A 139 24.48 43.64 57.59
CA ILE A 139 23.98 42.90 56.42
C ILE A 139 23.58 43.91 55.34
N ASN A 140 24.14 43.77 54.15
CA ASN A 140 23.72 44.56 53.00
C ASN A 140 22.48 43.88 52.38
N PRO A 141 21.31 44.54 52.33
CA PRO A 141 20.16 44.02 51.61
C PRO A 141 20.43 44.16 50.11
N VAL A 142 20.74 43.04 49.47
CA VAL A 142 20.98 42.92 48.02
C VAL A 142 19.88 42.03 47.44
N TYR A 143 19.38 42.38 46.26
CA TYR A 143 18.54 41.47 45.49
C TYR A 143 19.47 40.46 44.81
N ASP A 144 19.44 39.22 45.27
CA ASP A 144 20.27 38.14 44.77
C ASP A 144 19.71 37.55 43.45
N SER A 145 20.40 36.58 42.86
CA SER A 145 20.03 36.01 41.54
C SER A 145 18.72 35.20 41.54
N ASP A 146 18.25 34.77 42.71
CA ASP A 146 17.00 34.04 42.93
C ASP A 146 16.29 34.64 44.16
N ASP A 147 15.56 35.72 43.93
CA ASP A 147 14.59 36.28 44.86
C ASP A 147 13.19 36.14 44.24
N SER A 148 12.15 36.09 45.07
CA SER A 148 10.76 35.91 44.62
C SER A 148 10.17 37.12 43.88
N ASP A 149 10.93 38.21 43.77
CA ASP A 149 10.64 39.39 42.95
C ASP A 149 11.85 39.73 42.06
N ALA A 150 11.58 40.21 40.85
CA ALA A 150 12.60 40.52 39.85
C ALA A 150 12.63 42.03 39.56
N GLU A 151 13.75 42.55 39.05
CA GLU A 151 13.91 43.99 38.76
C GLU A 151 12.91 44.45 37.67
N THR A 152 11.75 44.90 38.12
CA THR A 152 10.65 45.30 37.24
C THR A 152 10.76 46.79 36.94
N GLN A 153 11.15 47.13 35.71
CA GLN A 153 11.28 48.53 35.28
C GLN A 153 9.93 49.28 35.31
N ASN A 154 8.81 48.57 35.09
CA ASN A 154 7.47 49.14 35.09
C ASN A 154 6.69 48.89 36.40
N THR A 155 6.23 49.96 37.03
CA THR A 155 5.64 49.91 38.40
C THR A 155 4.12 49.69 38.45
N ILE A 156 3.46 49.37 37.33
CA ILE A 156 1.99 49.31 37.21
C ILE A 156 1.29 48.18 38.00
N GLY A 157 2.02 47.18 38.47
CA GLY A 157 1.45 46.05 39.21
C GLY A 157 0.52 45.16 38.37
N ASN A 158 -0.43 44.50 39.02
CA ASN A 158 -1.36 43.56 38.37
C ASN A 158 -2.66 44.26 37.91
N ILE A 159 -2.54 45.09 36.87
CA ILE A 159 -3.68 45.76 36.21
C ILE A 159 -3.77 45.36 34.73
N PRO A 160 -4.97 45.34 34.11
CA PRO A 160 -5.11 44.97 32.71
C PRO A 160 -4.42 46.00 31.78
N LEU A 161 -3.51 45.52 30.93
CA LEU A 161 -2.74 46.36 30.00
C LEU A 161 -3.59 47.14 28.98
N SER A 162 -4.85 46.74 28.77
CA SER A 162 -5.84 47.47 27.97
C SER A 162 -5.98 48.95 28.37
N ALA A 163 -5.74 49.29 29.64
CA ALA A 163 -5.72 50.67 30.13
C ALA A 163 -4.64 51.57 29.48
N TYR A 164 -3.68 50.99 28.75
CA TYR A 164 -2.60 51.70 28.05
C TYR A 164 -2.60 51.49 26.54
N ASP A 165 -3.59 50.80 25.96
CA ASP A 165 -3.55 50.48 24.52
C ASP A 165 -3.72 51.71 23.61
N GLU A 166 -4.51 52.69 24.06
CA GLU A 166 -4.67 53.99 23.42
C GLU A 166 -3.49 54.95 23.71
N MET A 167 -2.57 54.57 24.62
CA MET A 167 -1.48 55.41 25.09
C MET A 167 -0.16 55.10 24.35
N PRO A 168 0.71 56.10 24.12
CA PRO A 168 2.04 55.90 23.53
C PRO A 168 3.09 55.36 24.52
N HIS A 169 2.70 55.04 25.76
CA HIS A 169 3.57 54.62 26.86
C HIS A 169 2.83 53.59 27.72
N ILE A 170 3.55 52.63 28.29
CA ILE A 170 3.01 51.62 29.22
C ILE A 170 3.54 51.94 30.62
N GLY A 171 2.76 52.66 31.42
CA GLY A 171 3.14 52.97 32.80
C GLY A 171 4.34 53.92 32.98
N TYR A 172 4.92 53.87 34.18
CA TYR A 172 5.97 54.77 34.65
C TYR A 172 7.04 54.01 35.43
N ASP A 173 8.29 54.47 35.35
CA ASP A 173 9.38 53.96 36.17
C ASP A 173 9.30 54.45 37.62
N ILE A 174 10.14 53.89 38.49
CA ILE A 174 10.23 54.21 39.92
C ILE A 174 10.51 55.71 40.18
N ASN A 175 11.10 56.42 39.21
CA ASN A 175 11.42 57.84 39.28
C ASN A 175 10.34 58.74 38.63
N GLY A 176 9.24 58.18 38.15
CA GLY A 176 8.12 58.91 37.55
C GLY A 176 8.30 59.31 36.08
N LYS A 177 9.24 58.71 35.35
CA LYS A 177 9.42 58.88 33.90
C LYS A 177 8.51 57.92 33.12
N ARG A 178 7.98 58.37 31.98
CA ARG A 178 7.14 57.54 31.08
C ARG A 178 7.98 56.46 30.38
N ILE A 179 7.50 55.22 30.42
CA ILE A 179 8.08 54.09 29.69
C ILE A 179 7.40 54.03 28.31
N MET A 180 8.07 54.56 27.29
CA MET A 180 7.53 54.60 25.93
C MET A 180 7.45 53.20 25.33
N ARG A 181 6.39 52.91 24.56
CA ARG A 181 6.32 51.67 23.77
C ARG A 181 7.50 51.62 22.78
N PRO A 182 8.11 50.44 22.51
CA PRO A 182 9.03 50.29 21.39
C PRO A 182 8.31 50.59 20.07
N ALA A 183 9.08 50.84 19.01
CA ALA A 183 8.50 51.10 17.70
C ALA A 183 7.66 49.88 17.26
N LYS A 184 6.38 50.10 16.94
CA LYS A 184 5.52 49.04 16.40
C LYS A 184 6.12 48.57 15.08
N GLY A 185 6.35 47.26 14.96
CA GLY A 185 6.83 46.62 13.72
C GLY A 185 5.91 46.89 12.54
N SER A 186 6.39 46.60 11.33
CA SER A 186 5.59 46.76 10.12
C SER A 186 4.29 45.96 10.20
N ALA A 187 3.26 46.40 9.47
CA ALA A 187 2.02 45.62 9.37
C ALA A 187 2.23 44.24 8.71
N LEU A 188 3.34 44.06 7.98
CA LEU A 188 3.78 42.76 7.48
C LEU A 188 4.37 41.87 8.58
N ASP A 189 5.14 42.45 9.51
CA ASP A 189 5.81 41.70 10.58
C ASP A 189 4.77 41.14 11.55
N GLN A 190 3.79 41.96 11.95
CA GLN A 190 2.64 41.55 12.78
C GLN A 190 1.77 40.48 12.10
N LEU A 191 1.71 40.47 10.77
CA LEU A 191 0.99 39.44 10.00
C LEU A 191 1.80 38.15 9.92
N LEU A 192 3.12 38.22 9.72
CA LEU A 192 4.01 37.06 9.77
C LEU A 192 3.98 36.40 11.14
N GLU A 193 4.08 37.17 12.23
CA GLU A 193 3.94 36.68 13.62
C GLU A 193 2.58 36.00 13.90
N SER A 194 1.56 36.25 13.08
CA SER A 194 0.24 35.61 13.18
C SER A 194 0.07 34.34 12.32
N ILE A 195 0.99 34.10 11.38
CA ILE A 195 1.02 32.90 10.52
C ILE A 195 2.08 31.92 11.01
N GLU A 196 3.29 32.41 11.27
CA GLU A 196 4.41 31.68 11.87
C GLU A 196 4.68 32.29 13.24
N LEU A 197 4.14 31.64 14.28
CA LEU A 197 4.30 32.07 15.67
C LEU A 197 5.79 32.05 16.08
N PRO A 198 6.29 33.05 16.83
CA PRO A 198 7.65 33.04 17.36
C PRO A 198 7.96 31.80 18.19
N GLU A 199 9.20 31.30 18.12
CA GLU A 199 9.66 30.04 18.73
C GLU A 199 9.32 29.89 20.23
N GLY A 200 9.38 30.99 20.99
CA GLY A 200 9.02 31.04 22.41
C GLY A 200 7.70 31.76 22.72
N TRP A 201 6.76 31.86 21.78
CA TRP A 201 5.54 32.64 21.93
C TRP A 201 4.64 32.12 23.06
N THR A 202 4.29 32.99 24.01
CA THR A 202 3.47 32.63 25.19
C THR A 202 2.01 33.08 25.11
N GLY A 203 1.66 33.93 24.14
CA GLY A 203 0.33 34.52 24.01
C GLY A 203 -0.02 35.66 24.99
N LEU A 204 0.82 35.94 25.99
CA LEU A 204 0.68 37.13 26.84
C LEU A 204 1.53 38.30 26.36
N LEU A 205 1.18 39.50 26.81
CA LEU A 205 1.93 40.73 26.54
C LEU A 205 2.92 41.03 27.67
N ASP A 206 4.12 41.45 27.32
CA ASP A 206 5.12 41.92 28.28
C ASP A 206 4.69 43.23 28.95
N LYS A 207 4.87 43.31 30.26
CA LYS A 207 4.54 44.48 31.09
C LYS A 207 5.41 45.70 30.78
N ASN A 208 6.66 45.52 30.34
CA ASN A 208 7.58 46.62 30.10
C ASN A 208 7.40 47.26 28.71
N SER A 209 7.26 46.44 27.68
CA SER A 209 7.21 46.85 26.26
C SER A 209 5.80 46.87 25.65
N GLY A 210 4.90 45.99 26.11
CA GLY A 210 3.57 45.81 25.51
C GLY A 210 3.56 45.15 24.13
N SER A 211 4.64 44.45 23.74
CA SER A 211 4.65 43.42 22.67
C SER A 211 4.40 42.03 23.25
N SER A 212 4.36 40.98 22.42
CA SER A 212 4.26 39.60 22.93
C SER A 212 5.48 39.25 23.79
N LEU A 213 5.23 38.59 24.93
CA LEU A 213 6.28 38.04 25.76
C LEU A 213 6.73 36.71 25.15
N ASN A 214 8.01 36.59 24.85
CA ASN A 214 8.60 35.37 24.32
C ASN A 214 9.56 34.78 25.35
N LEU A 215 9.52 33.47 25.54
CA LEU A 215 10.49 32.74 26.36
C LEU A 215 11.85 32.64 25.65
N THR A 216 12.91 32.59 26.45
CA THR A 216 14.26 32.25 26.00
C THR A 216 14.38 30.75 25.70
N LYS A 217 15.41 30.37 24.94
CA LYS A 217 15.65 28.95 24.61
C LYS A 217 16.00 28.13 25.85
N GLU A 218 16.77 28.72 26.77
CA GLU A 218 17.15 28.12 28.05
C GLU A 218 15.91 27.81 28.91
N GLU A 219 14.94 28.73 28.98
CA GLU A 219 13.66 28.49 29.68
C GLU A 219 12.82 27.39 29.01
N LEU A 220 12.74 27.37 27.67
CA LEU A 220 12.01 26.33 26.93
C LEU A 220 12.64 24.95 27.14
N GLU A 221 13.97 24.85 27.08
CA GLU A 221 14.71 23.62 27.37
C GLU A 221 14.50 23.17 28.82
N LEU A 222 14.58 24.10 29.80
CA LEU A 222 14.33 23.82 31.20
C LEU A 222 12.91 23.29 31.45
N ILE A 223 11.88 23.90 30.85
CA ILE A 223 10.50 23.42 30.92
C ILE A 223 10.38 22.01 30.33
N SER A 224 11.05 21.75 29.20
CA SER A 224 11.03 20.42 28.56
C SER A 224 11.71 19.34 29.42
N LYS A 225 12.84 19.67 30.07
CA LYS A 225 13.56 18.81 31.01
C LYS A 225 12.68 18.47 32.22
N ILE A 226 12.01 19.47 32.80
CA ILE A 226 11.07 19.29 33.92
C ILE A 226 9.92 18.35 33.52
N GLN A 227 9.28 18.54 32.36
CA GLN A 227 8.18 17.68 31.91
C GLN A 227 8.59 16.21 31.71
N ARG A 228 9.85 15.98 31.30
CA ARG A 228 10.40 14.64 31.06
C ARG A 228 11.05 14.01 32.30
N ASN A 229 11.15 14.76 33.40
CA ASN A 229 11.95 14.42 34.60
C ASN A 229 13.44 14.18 34.28
N GLU A 230 13.97 14.91 33.30
CA GLU A 230 15.40 14.98 33.00
C GLU A 230 16.11 15.92 34.00
N GLN A 231 17.42 15.79 34.14
CA GLN A 231 18.20 16.61 35.08
C GLN A 231 18.21 18.08 34.64
N THR A 232 17.81 18.97 35.54
CA THR A 232 17.71 20.42 35.27
C THR A 232 19.04 21.15 35.46
N ASP A 233 19.84 20.74 36.45
CA ASP A 233 21.23 21.20 36.62
C ASP A 233 22.18 20.15 36.05
N GLU A 234 22.87 20.51 34.97
CA GLU A 234 23.81 19.64 34.26
C GLU A 234 25.14 19.45 35.00
N SER A 235 25.41 20.26 36.03
CA SER A 235 26.67 20.23 36.79
C SER A 235 26.72 19.10 37.81
N ILE A 236 25.58 18.48 38.12
CA ILE A 236 25.43 17.45 39.15
C ILE A 236 25.55 16.06 38.52
N ASN A 237 26.33 15.17 39.13
CA ASN A 237 26.37 13.76 38.75
C ASN A 237 25.28 12.98 39.52
N PRO A 238 24.25 12.39 38.86
CA PRO A 238 23.19 11.66 39.56
C PRO A 238 23.66 10.40 40.31
N TYR A 239 24.90 9.94 40.04
CA TYR A 239 25.49 8.74 40.62
C TYR A 239 26.85 9.05 41.27
N GLU A 240 26.89 10.08 42.12
CA GLU A 240 28.07 10.38 42.93
C GLU A 240 28.48 9.19 43.82
N PRO A 241 29.75 8.77 43.82
CA PRO A 241 30.25 7.77 44.75
C PRO A 241 30.09 8.25 46.19
N LEU A 242 29.56 7.39 47.07
CA LEU A 242 29.35 7.73 48.48
C LEU A 242 30.71 8.00 49.16
N ILE A 243 30.97 9.26 49.51
CA ILE A 243 32.22 9.67 50.16
C ILE A 243 32.12 9.36 51.66
N ASP A 244 32.91 8.38 52.10
CA ASP A 244 33.09 7.96 53.50
C ASP A 244 33.82 9.03 54.36
N TRP A 245 33.27 10.24 54.46
CA TRP A 245 33.88 11.35 55.20
C TRP A 245 33.90 11.14 56.72
N PHE A 246 32.98 10.34 57.25
CA PHE A 246 32.84 10.05 58.68
C PHE A 246 33.56 8.74 59.06
N THR A 247 33.24 7.65 58.37
CA THR A 247 33.76 6.28 58.57
C THR A 247 35.26 6.14 58.31
N ARG A 248 35.88 7.08 57.59
CA ARG A 248 37.35 7.18 57.43
C ARG A 248 38.10 7.39 58.76
N HIS A 249 37.43 7.86 59.81
CA HIS A 249 37.99 7.99 61.14
C HIS A 249 37.55 6.80 62.01
N GLU A 250 38.43 5.82 62.17
CA GLU A 250 38.16 4.64 63.01
C GLU A 250 38.17 5.00 64.50
N GLU A 251 37.09 4.65 65.21
CA GLU A 251 36.94 4.94 66.65
C GLU A 251 37.71 3.93 67.51
N VAL A 252 38.57 4.46 68.40
CA VAL A 252 39.48 3.65 69.24
C VAL A 252 38.80 3.12 70.51
N MET A 253 37.74 3.79 70.97
CA MET A 253 36.97 3.40 72.17
C MET A 253 35.50 3.15 71.78
N PRO A 254 34.81 2.15 72.36
CA PRO A 254 33.36 2.04 72.19
C PRO A 254 32.65 3.31 72.69
N LEU A 255 31.63 3.73 71.95
CA LEU A 255 30.87 4.97 72.19
C LEU A 255 30.26 5.08 73.61
N THR A 256 30.10 3.96 74.33
CA THR A 256 29.54 3.93 75.68
C THR A 256 30.35 3.04 76.62
N ALA A 257 30.66 3.55 77.82
CA ALA A 257 31.38 2.83 78.87
C ALA A 257 30.44 2.04 79.81
N VAL A 258 29.41 1.38 79.27
CA VAL A 258 28.43 0.62 80.08
C VAL A 258 29.08 -0.67 80.63
N PRO A 259 29.07 -0.92 81.97
CA PRO A 259 29.61 -2.14 82.55
C PRO A 259 28.93 -3.41 82.04
N GLU A 260 29.70 -4.44 81.70
CA GLU A 260 29.16 -5.66 81.11
C GLU A 260 28.30 -6.48 82.10
N PRO A 261 27.03 -6.81 81.77
CA PRO A 261 26.18 -7.63 82.63
C PRO A 261 26.66 -9.08 82.74
N LYS A 262 26.58 -9.67 83.94
CA LYS A 262 26.99 -11.07 84.23
C LYS A 262 26.43 -12.13 83.27
N ARG A 263 25.27 -11.90 82.65
CA ARG A 263 24.67 -12.76 81.62
C ARG A 263 25.50 -12.89 80.33
N ARG A 264 26.53 -12.06 80.12
CA ARG A 264 27.51 -12.20 79.01
C ARG A 264 28.56 -13.28 79.29
N PHE A 265 28.82 -13.60 80.56
CA PHE A 265 29.87 -14.55 80.99
C PHE A 265 29.32 -15.89 81.53
N VAL A 266 28.08 -15.91 82.01
CA VAL A 266 27.39 -17.10 82.51
C VAL A 266 26.50 -17.68 81.40
N PRO A 267 26.38 -19.02 81.25
CA PRO A 267 25.47 -19.64 80.29
C PRO A 267 24.05 -19.06 80.33
N SER A 268 23.45 -18.89 79.15
CA SER A 268 22.21 -18.13 78.99
C SER A 268 21.03 -18.80 79.70
N LYS A 269 20.47 -18.11 80.70
CA LYS A 269 19.24 -18.56 81.38
C LYS A 269 18.04 -18.61 80.42
N ASN A 270 18.01 -17.77 79.39
CA ASN A 270 16.96 -17.77 78.38
C ASN A 270 17.09 -18.96 77.42
N GLU A 271 18.33 -19.35 77.09
CA GLU A 271 18.60 -20.61 76.39
C GLU A 271 18.17 -21.81 77.24
N ALA A 272 18.53 -21.84 78.53
CA ALA A 272 18.07 -22.90 79.44
C ALA A 272 16.54 -22.99 79.54
N LYS A 273 15.82 -21.85 79.64
CA LYS A 273 14.35 -21.80 79.56
C LYS A 273 13.84 -22.37 78.22
N ARG A 274 14.43 -21.98 77.09
CA ARG A 274 14.06 -22.47 75.74
C ARG A 274 14.33 -23.96 75.56
N VAL A 275 15.49 -24.46 76.00
CA VAL A 275 15.83 -25.88 76.00
C VAL A 275 14.80 -26.67 76.82
N MET A 276 14.41 -26.17 78.00
CA MET A 276 13.38 -26.83 78.81
C MET A 276 11.98 -26.77 78.16
N LYS A 277 11.62 -25.70 77.43
CA LYS A 277 10.38 -25.65 76.62
C LYS A 277 10.41 -26.70 75.50
N ILE A 278 11.52 -26.79 74.75
CA ILE A 278 11.71 -27.77 73.68
C ILE A 278 11.70 -29.20 74.25
N VAL A 279 12.33 -29.44 75.41
CA VAL A 279 12.33 -30.76 76.07
C VAL A 279 10.92 -31.17 76.52
N ARG A 280 10.07 -30.24 76.97
CA ARG A 280 8.64 -30.52 77.22
C ARG A 280 7.93 -30.89 75.92
N ALA A 281 8.05 -30.07 74.88
CA ALA A 281 7.42 -30.31 73.58
C ALA A 281 7.89 -31.60 72.87
N ILE A 282 9.13 -32.04 73.10
CA ILE A 282 9.63 -33.35 72.63
C ILE A 282 9.02 -34.52 73.42
N ARG A 283 8.84 -34.38 74.75
CA ARG A 283 8.16 -35.41 75.57
C ARG A 283 6.68 -35.55 75.23
N GLU A 284 6.05 -34.42 74.91
CA GLU A 284 4.65 -34.31 74.47
C GLU A 284 4.46 -34.77 73.01
N GLY A 285 5.54 -35.08 72.28
CA GLY A 285 5.52 -35.54 70.89
C GLY A 285 5.32 -34.45 69.83
N ARG A 286 4.99 -33.22 70.24
CA ARG A 286 4.77 -32.04 69.37
C ARG A 286 6.01 -31.68 68.54
N ILE A 287 7.22 -31.88 69.08
CA ILE A 287 8.47 -31.70 68.34
C ILE A 287 9.15 -33.05 68.10
N ILE A 288 9.27 -33.43 66.84
CA ILE A 288 9.99 -34.65 66.43
C ILE A 288 11.51 -34.42 66.57
N PRO A 289 12.26 -35.30 67.24
CA PRO A 289 13.71 -35.17 67.37
C PRO A 289 14.44 -35.10 66.02
N PRO A 290 15.53 -34.30 65.88
CA PRO A 290 16.20 -34.08 64.60
C PRO A 290 16.82 -35.33 63.97
N LYS A 291 17.10 -36.39 64.74
CA LYS A 291 17.50 -37.70 64.21
C LYS A 291 16.35 -38.36 63.42
N LYS A 292 15.16 -38.44 64.03
CA LYS A 292 13.95 -38.96 63.37
C LYS A 292 13.53 -38.11 62.18
N LEU A 293 13.68 -36.79 62.22
CA LEU A 293 13.41 -35.93 61.06
C LEU A 293 14.32 -36.22 59.86
N LYS A 294 15.57 -36.65 60.07
CA LYS A 294 16.42 -37.13 58.97
C LYS A 294 15.94 -38.47 58.42
N GLU A 295 15.64 -39.43 59.32
CA GLU A 295 15.10 -40.75 58.95
C GLU A 295 13.75 -40.66 58.18
N MET A 296 12.91 -39.66 58.48
CA MET A 296 11.67 -39.38 57.72
C MET A 296 11.98 -38.79 56.35
N LYS A 297 12.81 -37.74 56.27
CA LYS A 297 13.18 -37.11 54.98
C LYS A 297 13.96 -38.03 54.04
N GLU A 298 14.68 -39.02 54.58
CA GLU A 298 15.35 -40.05 53.79
C GLU A 298 14.35 -41.05 53.16
N LYS A 299 13.18 -41.25 53.77
CA LYS A 299 12.08 -42.08 53.23
C LYS A 299 11.16 -41.30 52.29
N GLU A 300 10.88 -40.03 52.58
CA GLU A 300 10.04 -39.17 51.72
C GLU A 300 10.72 -38.88 50.37
N LYS A 301 12.05 -38.65 50.37
CA LYS A 301 12.80 -38.31 49.14
C LYS A 301 12.86 -39.42 48.10
N THR A 302 12.65 -40.68 48.48
CA THR A 302 12.70 -41.80 47.53
C THR A 302 11.50 -41.85 46.59
N GLU A 303 10.38 -41.19 46.90
CA GLU A 303 9.10 -41.35 46.17
C GLU A 303 8.88 -40.33 45.03
N ASN A 304 9.92 -39.59 44.63
CA ASN A 304 9.82 -38.62 43.54
C ASN A 304 9.54 -39.30 42.18
N TYR A 305 8.41 -38.94 41.57
CA TYR A 305 7.89 -39.48 40.29
C TYR A 305 7.61 -41.00 40.29
N GLN A 306 7.40 -41.61 41.46
CA GLN A 306 7.08 -43.05 41.60
C GLN A 306 5.58 -43.33 41.72
N TYR A 307 4.76 -42.60 40.97
CA TYR A 307 3.33 -42.85 40.82
C TYR A 307 2.92 -42.66 39.35
N ASP A 308 1.91 -43.41 38.92
CA ASP A 308 1.33 -43.19 37.59
C ASP A 308 0.42 -41.96 37.62
N LEU A 309 0.67 -41.01 36.71
CA LEU A 309 -0.11 -39.79 36.55
C LEU A 309 -1.33 -40.00 35.64
N TRP A 310 -1.28 -41.00 34.74
CA TRP A 310 -2.24 -41.14 33.66
C TRP A 310 -3.35 -42.16 33.94
N GLY A 311 -3.04 -43.30 34.57
CA GLY A 311 -4.03 -44.33 34.89
C GLY A 311 -4.84 -44.73 33.64
N ASP A 312 -6.16 -44.64 33.72
CA ASP A 312 -7.10 -44.93 32.62
C ASP A 312 -7.54 -43.66 31.83
N SER A 313 -6.68 -42.64 31.67
CA SER A 313 -7.06 -41.38 31.02
C SER A 313 -7.43 -41.52 29.53
N THR A 314 -8.70 -41.33 29.19
CA THR A 314 -9.21 -41.33 27.80
C THR A 314 -9.35 -39.93 27.17
N GLU A 315 -9.06 -38.86 27.91
CA GLU A 315 -9.33 -37.48 27.48
C GLU A 315 -8.27 -36.93 26.52
N THR A 316 -8.70 -36.45 25.35
CA THR A 316 -7.84 -35.76 24.38
C THR A 316 -7.99 -34.25 24.51
N ASN A 317 -7.01 -33.58 25.14
CA ASN A 317 -6.93 -32.12 25.19
C ASN A 317 -6.46 -31.54 23.82
N ASP A 318 -7.37 -31.57 22.84
CA ASP A 318 -7.21 -31.05 21.47
C ASP A 318 -8.07 -29.78 21.29
N HIS A 319 -7.83 -28.77 22.12
CA HIS A 319 -8.55 -27.49 22.04
C HIS A 319 -8.12 -26.66 20.82
N VAL A 320 -9.07 -25.94 20.21
CA VAL A 320 -8.86 -25.03 19.06
C VAL A 320 -7.70 -24.02 19.24
N MET A 321 -7.41 -23.62 20.48
CA MET A 321 -6.35 -22.68 20.88
C MET A 321 -4.97 -23.33 21.00
N HIS A 322 -4.89 -24.65 21.19
CA HIS A 322 -3.64 -25.40 21.35
C HIS A 322 -3.37 -26.26 20.11
N LEU A 323 -2.99 -25.60 19.01
CA LEU A 323 -2.57 -26.29 17.79
C LEU A 323 -1.26 -27.06 18.07
N ARG A 324 -1.39 -28.38 18.25
CA ARG A 324 -0.25 -29.30 18.47
C ARG A 324 0.69 -29.28 17.27
N ALA A 325 1.99 -29.16 17.52
CA ALA A 325 2.98 -29.19 16.44
C ALA A 325 2.92 -30.53 15.68
N PRO A 326 3.11 -30.53 14.34
CA PRO A 326 3.09 -31.76 13.57
C PRO A 326 4.19 -32.72 14.05
N LYS A 327 3.83 -34.00 14.13
CA LYS A 327 4.80 -35.08 14.35
C LYS A 327 5.70 -35.19 13.12
N LEU A 328 6.97 -35.52 13.35
CA LEU A 328 7.88 -35.89 12.26
C LEU A 328 7.27 -37.06 11.47
N SER A 329 7.45 -37.06 10.15
CA SER A 329 7.12 -38.22 9.32
C SER A 329 7.93 -39.45 9.74
N PRO A 330 7.39 -40.67 9.62
CA PRO A 330 8.19 -41.88 9.81
C PRO A 330 9.32 -41.93 8.77
N PRO A 331 10.51 -42.44 9.12
CA PRO A 331 11.62 -42.59 8.18
C PRO A 331 11.21 -43.36 6.92
N THR A 332 11.60 -42.83 5.77
CA THR A 332 11.29 -43.41 4.46
C THR A 332 12.45 -44.25 3.90
N ASN A 333 12.23 -44.92 2.76
CA ASN A 333 13.25 -45.78 2.13
C ASN A 333 14.51 -45.00 1.69
N GLU A 334 14.35 -43.69 1.47
CA GLU A 334 15.36 -42.66 1.18
C GLU A 334 16.41 -42.51 2.29
N GLU A 335 15.95 -42.55 3.55
CA GLU A 335 16.77 -42.40 4.77
C GLU A 335 17.46 -43.72 5.15
N SER A 336 17.18 -44.82 4.44
CA SER A 336 17.80 -46.10 4.73
C SER A 336 19.30 -46.06 4.40
N TYR A 337 20.11 -46.80 5.14
CA TYR A 337 21.55 -46.88 4.88
C TYR A 337 21.90 -47.60 3.56
N ASN A 338 20.93 -48.24 2.91
CA ASN A 338 21.09 -48.99 1.67
C ASN A 338 19.87 -48.77 0.76
N PRO A 339 19.69 -47.54 0.25
CA PRO A 339 18.54 -47.22 -0.57
C PRO A 339 18.67 -47.87 -1.96
N PRO A 340 17.54 -48.08 -2.66
CA PRO A 340 17.52 -48.23 -4.11
C PRO A 340 18.38 -47.17 -4.81
N GLU A 341 19.01 -47.54 -5.92
CA GLU A 341 19.97 -46.66 -6.61
C GLU A 341 19.32 -45.49 -7.35
N GLU A 342 18.02 -45.56 -7.60
CA GLU A 342 17.19 -44.45 -8.08
C GLU A 342 17.16 -43.23 -7.14
N TYR A 343 17.46 -43.44 -5.85
CA TYR A 343 17.55 -42.39 -4.84
C TYR A 343 18.96 -41.81 -4.67
N LEU A 344 19.98 -42.40 -5.31
CA LEU A 344 21.32 -41.82 -5.27
C LEU A 344 21.42 -40.65 -6.23
N LEU A 345 21.50 -39.44 -5.67
CA LEU A 345 21.71 -38.20 -6.42
C LEU A 345 22.88 -38.33 -7.41
N SER A 346 22.70 -37.76 -8.59
CA SER A 346 23.76 -37.61 -9.58
C SER A 346 24.84 -36.62 -9.12
N PRO A 347 26.07 -36.65 -9.67
CA PRO A 347 27.13 -35.72 -9.26
C PRO A 347 26.74 -34.24 -9.44
N GLU A 348 26.00 -33.91 -10.49
CA GLU A 348 25.52 -32.55 -10.79
C GLU A 348 24.48 -32.08 -9.77
N GLU A 349 23.55 -32.95 -9.38
CA GLU A 349 22.56 -32.63 -8.34
C GLU A 349 23.18 -32.51 -6.94
N LYS A 350 24.30 -33.19 -6.65
CA LYS A 350 25.04 -33.03 -5.38
C LYS A 350 25.68 -31.65 -5.29
N GLU A 351 26.30 -31.19 -6.36
CA GLU A 351 26.84 -29.83 -6.44
C GLU A 351 25.71 -28.80 -6.29
N ALA A 352 24.57 -29.01 -6.97
CA ALA A 352 23.40 -28.14 -6.82
C ALA A 352 22.82 -28.14 -5.39
N TRP A 353 22.78 -29.29 -4.71
CA TRP A 353 22.35 -29.39 -3.31
C TRP A 353 23.34 -28.71 -2.36
N GLU A 354 24.65 -28.90 -2.54
CA GLU A 354 25.68 -28.24 -1.72
C GLU A 354 25.65 -26.72 -1.89
N ASN A 355 25.38 -26.23 -3.12
CA ASN A 355 25.25 -24.81 -3.43
C ASN A 355 23.91 -24.19 -2.98
N SER A 356 22.87 -24.99 -2.72
CA SER A 356 21.57 -24.50 -2.22
C SER A 356 21.63 -24.13 -0.73
N GLU A 357 20.91 -23.07 -0.34
CA GLU A 357 20.85 -22.61 1.05
C GLU A 357 20.16 -23.63 1.97
N TYR A 358 20.67 -23.81 3.19
CA TYR A 358 20.23 -24.89 4.08
C TYR A 358 18.73 -24.88 4.38
N SER A 359 18.11 -23.70 4.51
CA SER A 359 16.67 -23.57 4.80
C SER A 359 15.76 -23.83 3.59
N GLU A 360 16.27 -23.78 2.36
CA GLU A 360 15.49 -24.00 1.14
C GLU A 360 15.64 -25.42 0.58
N ARG A 361 16.52 -26.24 1.17
CA ARG A 361 16.74 -27.62 0.77
C ARG A 361 15.50 -28.48 0.99
N GLU A 362 15.14 -29.27 -0.04
CA GLU A 362 14.11 -30.31 0.07
C GLU A 362 14.43 -31.40 1.10
N ARG A 363 15.73 -31.61 1.36
CA ARG A 363 16.28 -32.68 2.23
C ARG A 363 17.46 -32.13 3.03
N ASN A 364 17.43 -32.30 4.35
CA ASN A 364 18.52 -31.91 5.25
C ASN A 364 19.77 -32.80 5.11
N PHE A 365 19.62 -34.01 4.56
CA PHE A 365 20.68 -35.00 4.36
C PHE A 365 20.84 -35.38 2.88
N LEU A 366 21.99 -35.98 2.55
CA LEU A 366 22.31 -36.50 1.22
C LEU A 366 22.19 -38.04 1.23
N PRO A 367 21.39 -38.67 0.35
CA PRO A 367 21.19 -40.13 0.34
C PRO A 367 22.47 -40.87 -0.07
N GLN A 368 22.90 -41.82 0.77
CA GLN A 368 24.18 -42.54 0.61
C GLN A 368 24.00 -44.05 0.81
N LYS A 369 24.64 -44.85 -0.05
CA LYS A 369 24.49 -46.31 -0.08
C LYS A 369 25.68 -47.02 0.57
N TYR A 370 25.41 -47.72 1.67
CA TYR A 370 26.36 -48.52 2.42
C TYR A 370 26.04 -50.01 2.32
N SER A 371 26.95 -50.79 1.76
CA SER A 371 26.76 -52.23 1.53
C SER A 371 26.63 -53.08 2.82
N ALA A 372 26.88 -52.50 4.01
CA ALA A 372 26.80 -53.19 5.29
C ALA A 372 26.63 -52.17 6.44
N LEU A 373 25.81 -52.51 7.44
CA LEU A 373 25.50 -51.65 8.59
C LEU A 373 26.76 -51.14 9.34
N ARG A 374 27.81 -51.96 9.44
CA ARG A 374 29.10 -51.58 10.07
C ARG A 374 29.89 -50.49 9.32
N LYS A 375 29.47 -50.11 8.11
CA LYS A 375 30.08 -49.02 7.32
C LYS A 375 29.32 -47.69 7.48
N VAL A 376 28.17 -47.70 8.15
CA VAL A 376 27.35 -46.49 8.34
C VAL A 376 28.09 -45.55 9.30
N PRO A 377 28.37 -44.29 8.90
CA PRO A 377 29.02 -43.32 9.77
C PRO A 377 28.07 -42.80 10.85
N GLY A 378 28.61 -42.14 11.87
CA GLY A 378 27.80 -41.30 12.74
C GLY A 378 27.32 -40.06 11.98
N TYR A 379 26.01 -39.80 11.98
CA TYR A 379 25.45 -38.64 11.28
C TYR A 379 25.69 -37.35 12.08
N GLY A 380 26.63 -36.52 11.61
CA GLY A 380 27.12 -35.34 12.33
C GLY A 380 26.09 -34.23 12.53
N GLU A 381 25.16 -34.06 11.59
CA GLU A 381 24.12 -33.01 11.65
C GLU A 381 22.92 -33.40 12.51
N SER A 382 22.87 -34.62 13.04
CA SER A 382 21.77 -35.09 13.92
C SER A 382 21.48 -34.15 15.10
N ILE A 383 22.50 -33.53 15.70
CA ILE A 383 22.33 -32.54 16.77
C ILE A 383 21.68 -31.26 16.23
N ARG A 384 22.04 -30.84 15.01
CA ARG A 384 21.49 -29.64 14.38
C ARG A 384 20.00 -29.82 14.08
N GLU A 385 19.60 -30.92 13.46
CA GLU A 385 18.19 -31.23 13.20
C GLU A 385 17.33 -31.21 14.47
N ARG A 386 17.83 -31.79 15.58
CA ARG A 386 17.07 -31.81 16.85
C ARG A 386 17.00 -30.42 17.49
N PHE A 387 18.05 -29.63 17.36
CA PHE A 387 18.08 -28.24 17.82
C PHE A 387 17.11 -27.38 17.01
N GLU A 388 17.19 -27.39 15.68
CA GLU A 388 16.27 -26.67 14.79
C GLU A 388 14.82 -27.12 15.00
N ARG A 389 14.56 -28.42 15.08
CA ARG A 389 13.22 -28.93 15.41
C ARG A 389 12.72 -28.42 16.77
N SER A 390 13.61 -28.17 17.73
CA SER A 390 13.24 -27.55 19.02
C SER A 390 12.91 -26.07 18.86
N LEU A 391 13.65 -25.31 18.05
CA LEU A 391 13.30 -23.94 17.66
C LEU A 391 11.94 -23.88 16.98
N ASP A 392 11.67 -24.78 16.02
CA ASP A 392 10.36 -24.92 15.34
C ASP A 392 9.21 -25.24 16.30
N LEU A 393 9.47 -25.79 17.49
CA LEU A 393 8.41 -26.04 18.46
C LEU A 393 7.94 -24.76 19.15
N TYR A 394 8.81 -23.79 19.43
CA TYR A 394 8.44 -22.61 20.24
C TYR A 394 8.58 -21.25 19.53
N LEU A 395 9.44 -21.12 18.52
CA LEU A 395 9.60 -19.88 17.74
C LEU A 395 8.67 -19.83 16.52
N ALA A 396 8.47 -20.96 15.83
CA ALA A 396 7.71 -20.97 14.58
C ALA A 396 6.19 -20.77 14.82
N PRO A 397 5.55 -19.77 14.16
CA PRO A 397 4.12 -19.52 14.32
C PRO A 397 3.28 -20.67 13.73
N ARG A 398 2.32 -21.18 14.53
CA ARG A 398 1.52 -22.35 14.17
C ARG A 398 0.20 -21.96 13.52
N VAL A 399 0.06 -22.23 12.21
CA VAL A 399 -1.13 -21.87 11.43
C VAL A 399 -1.90 -23.13 10.97
N ARG A 400 -3.23 -23.13 11.17
CA ARG A 400 -4.13 -24.18 10.64
C ARG A 400 -4.33 -23.97 9.13
N LYS A 401 -3.67 -24.78 8.30
CA LYS A 401 -3.79 -24.71 6.84
C LYS A 401 -4.59 -25.89 6.28
N ASN A 402 -5.68 -25.60 5.59
CA ASN A 402 -6.45 -26.62 4.86
C ASN A 402 -5.71 -26.99 3.57
N LYS A 403 -5.04 -28.15 3.54
CA LYS A 403 -4.39 -28.66 2.33
C LYS A 403 -5.47 -29.24 1.40
N LEU A 404 -5.62 -28.65 0.21
CA LEU A 404 -6.55 -29.14 -0.81
C LEU A 404 -6.01 -30.44 -1.43
N ASN A 405 -6.39 -31.57 -0.85
CA ASN A 405 -6.16 -32.90 -1.40
C ASN A 405 -7.27 -33.23 -2.42
N ILE A 406 -7.35 -32.42 -3.48
CA ILE A 406 -8.33 -32.56 -4.58
C ILE A 406 -7.61 -33.00 -5.85
N ASP A 407 -8.30 -33.75 -6.70
CA ASP A 407 -7.82 -34.06 -8.04
C ASP A 407 -7.80 -32.78 -8.91
N PRO A 408 -6.83 -32.62 -9.82
CA PRO A 408 -6.77 -31.43 -10.67
C PRO A 408 -7.84 -31.42 -11.77
N GLU A 409 -8.52 -32.55 -12.03
CA GLU A 409 -9.55 -32.65 -13.07
C GLU A 409 -10.87 -32.03 -12.64
N SER A 410 -11.30 -32.21 -11.38
CA SER A 410 -12.50 -31.59 -10.80
C SER A 410 -12.42 -30.06 -10.65
N LEU A 411 -11.25 -29.46 -10.84
CA LEU A 411 -11.09 -28.01 -10.96
C LEU A 411 -11.56 -27.47 -12.33
N ILE A 412 -11.75 -28.34 -13.33
CA ILE A 412 -12.22 -27.98 -14.67
C ILE A 412 -13.76 -27.93 -14.66
N PRO A 413 -14.39 -26.85 -15.13
CA PRO A 413 -15.85 -26.77 -15.17
C PRO A 413 -16.44 -27.78 -16.16
N GLU A 414 -17.54 -28.43 -15.79
CA GLU A 414 -18.33 -29.30 -16.67
C GLU A 414 -18.91 -28.49 -17.84
N LEU A 415 -18.31 -28.64 -19.02
CA LEU A 415 -18.73 -27.98 -20.25
C LEU A 415 -19.00 -29.02 -21.36
N PRO A 416 -19.97 -28.76 -22.27
CA PRO A 416 -20.21 -29.62 -23.43
C PRO A 416 -18.94 -29.83 -24.26
N SER A 417 -18.78 -31.02 -24.83
CA SER A 417 -17.57 -31.31 -25.61
C SER A 417 -17.53 -30.46 -26.88
N PRO A 418 -16.35 -29.96 -27.31
CA PRO A 418 -16.24 -29.24 -28.58
C PRO A 418 -16.67 -30.06 -29.80
N LYS A 419 -16.80 -31.41 -29.72
CA LYS A 419 -17.26 -32.23 -30.84
C LYS A 419 -18.75 -31.99 -31.14
N ASP A 420 -19.54 -31.69 -30.12
CA ASP A 420 -21.00 -31.52 -30.20
C ASP A 420 -21.38 -30.11 -30.65
N LEU A 421 -20.45 -29.15 -30.54
CA LEU A 421 -20.64 -27.72 -30.84
C LEU A 421 -20.15 -27.32 -32.25
N ARG A 422 -20.11 -28.27 -33.19
CA ARG A 422 -19.77 -28.04 -34.60
C ARG A 422 -20.91 -27.32 -35.34
N PRO A 423 -20.63 -26.53 -36.40
CA PRO A 423 -19.32 -26.29 -37.04
C PRO A 423 -18.53 -25.13 -36.42
N PHE A 424 -17.19 -25.21 -36.49
CA PHE A 424 -16.25 -24.12 -36.19
C PHE A 424 -14.94 -24.34 -36.97
N PRO A 425 -14.14 -23.29 -37.27
CA PRO A 425 -12.87 -23.43 -37.98
C PRO A 425 -11.83 -24.27 -37.21
N ILE A 426 -11.09 -25.12 -37.90
CA ILE A 426 -10.06 -25.99 -37.31
C ILE A 426 -8.68 -25.80 -37.96
N ARG A 427 -8.63 -25.44 -39.26
CA ARG A 427 -7.40 -25.37 -40.06
C ARG A 427 -7.39 -24.17 -41.00
N CYS A 428 -6.21 -23.74 -41.41
CA CYS A 428 -6.06 -22.77 -42.50
C CYS A 428 -6.26 -23.49 -43.85
N SER A 429 -7.03 -22.88 -44.76
CA SER A 429 -7.26 -23.40 -46.12
C SER A 429 -6.62 -22.57 -47.22
N THR A 430 -6.72 -21.24 -47.13
CA THR A 430 -6.10 -20.32 -48.09
C THR A 430 -5.26 -19.28 -47.36
N VAL A 431 -4.16 -18.86 -48.00
CA VAL A 431 -3.26 -17.82 -47.54
C VAL A 431 -3.20 -16.78 -48.65
N TYR A 432 -3.55 -15.54 -48.34
CA TYR A 432 -3.50 -14.41 -49.26
C TYR A 432 -2.09 -13.83 -49.19
N ILE A 433 -1.29 -14.09 -50.23
CA ILE A 433 0.12 -13.70 -50.31
C ILE A 433 0.26 -12.64 -51.39
N GLY A 434 0.84 -11.49 -51.02
CA GLY A 434 1.19 -10.43 -51.98
C GLY A 434 1.58 -9.11 -51.35
N HIS A 435 1.13 -8.82 -50.12
CA HIS A 435 1.54 -7.64 -49.37
C HIS A 435 3.04 -7.67 -49.00
N LYS A 436 3.65 -6.48 -48.96
CA LYS A 436 5.06 -6.29 -48.60
C LYS A 436 5.27 -5.84 -47.14
N GLY A 437 4.21 -5.40 -46.48
CA GLY A 437 4.19 -5.02 -45.06
C GLY A 437 3.11 -5.76 -44.29
N LYS A 438 3.08 -5.57 -42.96
CA LYS A 438 2.06 -6.16 -42.08
C LYS A 438 0.66 -5.78 -42.57
N VAL A 439 -0.31 -6.68 -42.42
CA VAL A 439 -1.72 -6.41 -42.76
C VAL A 439 -2.42 -5.96 -41.48
N ARG A 440 -2.78 -4.68 -41.38
CA ARG A 440 -3.38 -4.12 -40.14
C ARG A 440 -4.85 -4.46 -39.99
N THR A 441 -5.57 -4.53 -41.11
CA THR A 441 -7.03 -4.52 -41.15
C THR A 441 -7.53 -5.33 -42.33
N LEU A 442 -8.69 -5.96 -42.14
CA LEU A 442 -9.41 -6.68 -43.19
C LEU A 442 -10.90 -6.38 -43.10
N SER A 443 -11.62 -6.55 -44.20
CA SER A 443 -13.08 -6.52 -44.23
C SER A 443 -13.61 -7.48 -45.27
N ILE A 444 -14.67 -8.22 -44.93
CA ILE A 444 -15.39 -9.08 -45.87
C ILE A 444 -16.62 -8.32 -46.39
N ASP A 445 -16.91 -8.44 -47.67
CA ASP A 445 -18.08 -7.79 -48.26
C ASP A 445 -19.41 -8.45 -47.81
N PRO A 446 -20.56 -7.77 -47.99
CA PRO A 446 -21.87 -8.32 -47.61
C PRO A 446 -22.26 -9.61 -48.36
N SER A 447 -21.80 -9.79 -49.62
CA SER A 447 -22.05 -11.03 -50.37
C SER A 447 -21.20 -12.20 -49.86
N GLY A 448 -20.04 -11.93 -49.25
CA GLY A 448 -19.14 -12.93 -48.68
C GLY A 448 -18.13 -13.53 -49.69
N LEU A 449 -17.92 -12.87 -50.83
CA LEU A 449 -17.05 -13.33 -51.92
C LEU A 449 -15.71 -12.58 -51.98
N TRP A 450 -15.66 -11.36 -51.45
CA TRP A 450 -14.59 -10.39 -51.65
C TRP A 450 -13.99 -9.93 -50.32
N LEU A 451 -12.79 -10.43 -50.03
CA LEU A 451 -12.02 -9.99 -48.87
C LEU A 451 -11.19 -8.76 -49.26
N ALA A 452 -11.36 -7.64 -48.57
CA ALA A 452 -10.44 -6.50 -48.66
C ALA A 452 -9.38 -6.57 -47.54
N THR A 453 -8.15 -6.16 -47.84
CA THR A 453 -7.04 -6.06 -46.87
C THR A 453 -6.31 -4.73 -47.01
N GLY A 454 -5.87 -4.16 -45.87
CA GLY A 454 -5.10 -2.93 -45.80
C GLY A 454 -3.76 -3.17 -45.08
N SER A 455 -2.68 -2.65 -45.63
CA SER A 455 -1.31 -2.93 -45.18
C SER A 455 -0.45 -1.67 -45.07
N ASP A 456 0.61 -1.76 -44.26
CA ASP A 456 1.70 -0.77 -44.20
C ASP A 456 2.48 -0.64 -45.53
N ASP A 457 2.27 -1.50 -46.52
CA ASP A 457 2.82 -1.30 -47.88
C ASP A 457 2.09 -0.23 -48.70
N GLY A 458 1.18 0.53 -48.08
CA GLY A 458 0.41 1.61 -48.71
C GLY A 458 -0.71 1.13 -49.65
N THR A 459 -0.89 -0.20 -49.78
CA THR A 459 -1.86 -0.78 -50.72
C THR A 459 -3.10 -1.33 -50.03
N VAL A 460 -4.25 -1.09 -50.66
CA VAL A 460 -5.50 -1.83 -50.40
C VAL A 460 -5.65 -2.86 -51.52
N ARG A 461 -5.93 -4.11 -51.14
CA ARG A 461 -6.11 -5.21 -52.09
C ARG A 461 -7.44 -5.92 -51.82
N VAL A 462 -8.06 -6.42 -52.88
CA VAL A 462 -9.26 -7.26 -52.80
C VAL A 462 -8.94 -8.63 -53.37
N TRP A 463 -9.41 -9.66 -52.66
CA TRP A 463 -9.13 -11.06 -52.92
C TRP A 463 -10.41 -11.87 -53.07
N GLU A 464 -10.37 -12.85 -53.98
CA GLU A 464 -11.37 -13.91 -54.09
C GLU A 464 -11.16 -14.94 -52.98
N ILE A 465 -12.16 -15.12 -52.10
CA ILE A 465 -11.97 -15.84 -50.83
C ILE A 465 -11.57 -17.32 -50.96
N LEU A 466 -12.09 -18.02 -51.98
CA LEU A 466 -11.89 -19.47 -52.14
C LEU A 466 -10.57 -19.81 -52.82
N THR A 467 -10.05 -18.92 -53.66
CA THR A 467 -8.86 -19.16 -54.49
C THR A 467 -7.60 -18.51 -53.91
N GLY A 468 -7.75 -17.45 -53.11
CA GLY A 468 -6.64 -16.62 -52.66
C GLY A 468 -6.12 -15.64 -53.73
N ARG A 469 -6.81 -15.51 -54.86
CA ARG A 469 -6.39 -14.66 -55.99
C ARG A 469 -6.63 -13.18 -55.70
N GLU A 470 -5.59 -12.36 -55.88
CA GLU A 470 -5.69 -10.89 -55.93
C GLU A 470 -6.48 -10.49 -57.19
N VAL A 471 -7.59 -9.78 -57.02
CA VAL A 471 -8.45 -9.34 -58.14
C VAL A 471 -8.43 -7.83 -58.36
N TYR A 472 -8.07 -7.06 -57.34
CA TYR A 472 -7.97 -5.61 -57.40
C TYR A 472 -6.92 -5.10 -56.41
N LYS A 473 -6.26 -3.99 -56.79
CA LYS A 473 -5.22 -3.33 -56.01
C LYS A 473 -5.24 -1.84 -56.30
N THR A 474 -5.25 -1.03 -55.24
CA THR A 474 -5.04 0.42 -55.31
C THR A 474 -3.92 0.84 -54.34
N ILE A 475 -3.15 1.85 -54.72
CA ILE A 475 -1.98 2.35 -53.97
C ILE A 475 -2.35 3.73 -53.44
N LEU A 476 -2.68 3.82 -52.16
CA LEU A 476 -3.17 5.07 -51.57
C LEU A 476 -2.02 5.93 -51.06
N VAL A 477 -1.07 5.30 -50.36
CA VAL A 477 0.18 5.92 -49.89
C VAL A 477 1.34 5.40 -50.73
N GLU A 478 2.23 6.31 -51.16
CA GLU A 478 3.50 5.95 -51.78
C GLU A 478 4.57 5.92 -50.67
N SER A 479 4.87 4.71 -50.18
CA SER A 479 5.69 4.45 -48.98
C SER A 479 7.15 4.91 -49.07
N GLU A 480 7.56 5.47 -50.21
CA GLU A 480 8.88 6.08 -50.43
C GLU A 480 8.89 7.57 -50.04
N GLU A 481 7.74 8.25 -50.02
CA GLU A 481 7.63 9.69 -49.70
C GLU A 481 7.39 9.96 -48.21
N ASN A 482 6.57 9.14 -47.52
CA ASN A 482 6.26 9.28 -46.10
C ASN A 482 6.24 7.91 -45.37
N PRO A 483 7.11 7.67 -44.38
CA PRO A 483 7.10 6.42 -43.60
C PRO A 483 6.02 6.39 -42.50
N ASP A 484 5.44 7.53 -42.12
CA ASP A 484 4.45 7.66 -41.03
C ASP A 484 3.00 7.42 -41.50
N ASP A 485 2.75 7.45 -42.81
CA ASP A 485 1.41 7.29 -43.39
C ASP A 485 1.05 5.82 -43.60
N HIS A 486 -0.07 5.39 -43.01
CA HIS A 486 -0.51 4.00 -43.04
C HIS A 486 -2.03 3.87 -43.24
N ILE A 487 -2.45 2.72 -43.78
CA ILE A 487 -3.86 2.30 -43.80
C ILE A 487 -4.19 1.68 -42.44
N GLU A 488 -5.00 2.35 -41.62
CA GLU A 488 -5.29 1.92 -40.25
C GLU A 488 -6.53 1.03 -40.16
N CYS A 489 -7.60 1.36 -40.89
CA CYS A 489 -8.86 0.62 -40.84
C CYS A 489 -9.57 0.65 -42.20
N ILE A 490 -10.11 -0.49 -42.62
CA ILE A 490 -10.99 -0.58 -43.79
C ILE A 490 -12.30 -1.26 -43.40
N GLU A 491 -13.41 -0.85 -44.00
CA GLU A 491 -14.68 -1.55 -43.84
C GLU A 491 -15.57 -1.36 -45.08
N TRP A 492 -16.05 -2.48 -45.64
CA TRP A 492 -17.09 -2.45 -46.66
C TRP A 492 -18.38 -1.84 -46.09
N SER A 493 -19.11 -1.10 -46.92
CA SER A 493 -20.50 -0.76 -46.66
C SER A 493 -21.29 -2.05 -46.41
N PRO A 494 -22.11 -2.12 -45.34
CA PRO A 494 -22.97 -3.27 -45.08
C PRO A 494 -24.12 -3.40 -46.10
N ASP A 495 -24.31 -2.42 -46.96
CA ASP A 495 -25.36 -2.38 -47.98
C ASP A 495 -24.88 -3.10 -49.27
N ALA A 496 -25.50 -4.25 -49.56
CA ALA A 496 -25.00 -5.22 -50.54
C ALA A 496 -24.89 -4.68 -51.97
N ASP A 497 -25.79 -3.78 -52.36
CA ASP A 497 -25.95 -3.36 -53.76
C ASP A 497 -25.02 -2.21 -54.17
N THR A 498 -24.07 -1.80 -53.31
CA THR A 498 -23.32 -0.54 -53.47
C THR A 498 -21.83 -0.69 -53.77
N GLY A 499 -21.19 -1.79 -53.37
CA GLY A 499 -19.75 -1.99 -53.58
C GLY A 499 -18.84 -0.91 -52.97
N ILE A 500 -19.31 -0.12 -51.99
CA ILE A 500 -18.52 0.96 -51.38
C ILE A 500 -17.57 0.37 -50.34
N LEU A 501 -16.27 0.66 -50.48
CA LEU A 501 -15.23 0.36 -49.48
C LEU A 501 -14.76 1.66 -48.83
N ALA A 502 -14.91 1.78 -47.51
CA ALA A 502 -14.31 2.88 -46.75
C ALA A 502 -12.89 2.52 -46.31
N VAL A 503 -11.96 3.45 -46.49
CA VAL A 503 -10.56 3.31 -46.10
C VAL A 503 -10.13 4.52 -45.28
N ALA A 504 -9.70 4.28 -44.04
CA ALA A 504 -9.06 5.28 -43.18
C ALA A 504 -7.54 5.28 -43.43
N VAL A 505 -7.02 6.39 -43.99
CA VAL A 505 -5.61 6.61 -44.31
C VAL A 505 -5.17 7.93 -43.69
N CYS A 506 -4.33 7.85 -42.67
CA CYS A 506 -3.88 9.00 -41.88
C CYS A 506 -5.06 9.89 -41.41
N GLU A 507 -5.03 11.19 -41.71
CA GLU A 507 -6.10 12.16 -41.39
C GLU A 507 -7.29 12.14 -42.36
N SER A 508 -7.24 11.31 -43.41
CA SER A 508 -8.24 11.24 -44.47
C SER A 508 -9.02 9.92 -44.50
N ILE A 509 -10.29 10.01 -44.90
CA ILE A 509 -11.13 8.84 -45.17
C ILE A 509 -11.52 8.88 -46.64
N HIS A 510 -11.20 7.82 -47.37
CA HIS A 510 -11.58 7.65 -48.76
C HIS A 510 -12.74 6.67 -48.87
N LEU A 511 -13.76 7.01 -49.66
CA LEU A 511 -14.74 6.02 -50.13
C LEU A 511 -14.35 5.62 -51.56
N ILE A 512 -14.10 4.34 -51.76
CA ILE A 512 -13.62 3.73 -53.00
C ILE A 512 -14.72 2.81 -53.51
N VAL A 513 -14.99 2.86 -54.82
CA VAL A 513 -15.90 1.92 -55.50
C VAL A 513 -15.08 1.19 -56.57
N PRO A 514 -14.49 0.03 -56.25
CA PRO A 514 -13.55 -0.64 -57.13
C PRO A 514 -14.26 -1.22 -58.37
N PRO A 515 -13.63 -1.17 -59.56
CA PRO A 515 -14.19 -1.63 -60.83
C PRO A 515 -14.15 -3.17 -60.97
N ILE A 516 -14.83 -3.87 -60.07
CA ILE A 516 -14.89 -5.34 -60.00
C ILE A 516 -16.31 -5.92 -59.96
N PHE A 517 -17.34 -5.08 -59.82
CA PHE A 517 -18.72 -5.52 -59.59
C PHE A 517 -19.62 -5.38 -60.83
N GLY A 518 -19.22 -4.57 -61.80
CA GLY A 518 -20.01 -4.23 -62.97
C GLY A 518 -20.92 -3.02 -62.74
N TYR A 519 -21.50 -2.54 -63.85
CA TYR A 519 -22.13 -1.21 -63.91
C TYR A 519 -23.21 -0.97 -62.86
N ASP A 520 -24.13 -1.91 -62.63
CA ASP A 520 -25.30 -1.67 -61.78
C ASP A 520 -24.93 -1.40 -60.32
N ILE A 521 -24.04 -2.21 -59.75
CA ILE A 521 -23.56 -2.09 -58.37
C ILE A 521 -22.64 -0.86 -58.24
N GLU A 522 -21.70 -0.68 -59.16
CA GLU A 522 -20.75 0.44 -59.10
C GLU A 522 -21.43 1.80 -59.30
N ASN A 523 -22.41 1.88 -60.19
CA ASN A 523 -23.16 3.10 -60.43
C ASN A 523 -24.10 3.43 -59.25
N ASN A 524 -24.69 2.42 -58.60
CA ASN A 524 -25.45 2.61 -57.35
C ASN A 524 -24.54 3.14 -56.22
N GLY A 525 -23.33 2.59 -56.07
CA GLY A 525 -22.33 3.10 -55.12
C GLY A 525 -21.92 4.56 -55.41
N LYS A 526 -21.56 4.85 -56.66
CA LYS A 526 -21.14 6.19 -57.11
C LYS A 526 -22.25 7.23 -56.95
N THR A 527 -23.46 6.93 -57.42
CA THR A 527 -24.62 7.85 -57.26
C THR A 527 -24.95 8.13 -55.80
N LYS A 528 -24.93 7.14 -54.90
CA LYS A 528 -25.12 7.37 -53.46
C LYS A 528 -24.04 8.27 -52.84
N ILE A 529 -22.80 8.18 -53.32
CA ILE A 529 -21.71 9.06 -52.86
C ILE A 529 -21.87 10.47 -53.45
N GLU A 530 -22.32 10.62 -54.69
CA GLU A 530 -22.46 11.91 -55.37
C GLU A 530 -23.69 12.72 -54.93
N ASP A 531 -24.78 12.06 -54.53
CA ASP A 531 -26.06 12.69 -54.12
C ASP A 531 -25.89 13.79 -53.05
N GLY A 532 -24.96 13.59 -52.11
CA GLY A 532 -24.66 14.56 -51.05
C GLY A 532 -24.18 15.94 -51.54
N PHE A 533 -23.60 16.05 -52.75
CA PHE A 533 -23.16 17.34 -53.29
C PHE A 533 -24.33 18.30 -53.60
N GLY A 534 -25.55 17.79 -53.76
CA GLY A 534 -26.75 18.59 -53.99
C GLY A 534 -27.35 19.22 -52.74
N TYR A 535 -26.91 18.82 -51.54
CA TYR A 535 -27.56 19.21 -50.28
C TYR A 535 -27.14 20.63 -49.79
N ASP A 536 -26.04 21.18 -50.31
CA ASP A 536 -25.40 22.39 -49.75
C ASP A 536 -25.89 23.74 -50.33
N THR A 537 -26.93 23.73 -51.20
CA THR A 537 -27.34 24.95 -51.95
C THR A 537 -28.62 25.65 -51.47
N PHE A 538 -29.33 25.12 -50.47
CA PHE A 538 -30.56 25.75 -49.92
C PHE A 538 -30.48 26.11 -48.43
N GLY A 539 -29.31 25.92 -47.79
CA GLY A 539 -29.16 25.96 -46.33
C GLY A 539 -28.71 27.28 -45.70
N THR A 540 -27.83 28.06 -46.34
CA THR A 540 -27.24 29.28 -45.72
C THR A 540 -26.61 30.25 -46.73
N VAL A 541 -27.41 30.94 -47.56
CA VAL A 541 -26.97 32.18 -48.24
C VAL A 541 -28.10 33.20 -48.23
N LYS A 542 -28.10 34.12 -47.25
CA LYS A 542 -28.83 35.39 -47.41
C LYS A 542 -28.04 36.23 -48.42
N LYS A 543 -28.69 36.59 -49.54
CA LYS A 543 -28.14 37.58 -50.47
C LYS A 543 -27.98 38.93 -49.76
N SER A 544 -26.79 39.49 -49.79
CA SER A 544 -26.54 40.90 -49.44
C SER A 544 -25.55 41.52 -50.44
N ASN A 545 -25.93 41.52 -51.72
CA ASN A 545 -25.37 42.46 -52.70
C ASN A 545 -26.45 43.51 -52.99
N LEU A 546 -26.34 44.66 -52.34
CA LEU A 546 -27.00 45.91 -52.71
C LEU A 546 -26.34 47.04 -51.88
N GLU A 547 -25.46 47.79 -52.53
CA GLU A 547 -24.87 49.01 -51.99
C GLU A 547 -25.88 50.16 -52.13
N VAL A 548 -26.20 50.83 -51.02
CA VAL A 548 -26.83 52.15 -51.01
C VAL A 548 -26.20 52.95 -49.87
N ASN A 549 -25.65 54.12 -50.19
CA ASN A 549 -25.17 55.08 -49.21
C ASN A 549 -26.35 55.86 -48.61
N GLU A 550 -26.35 56.09 -47.30
CA GLU A 550 -26.88 57.33 -46.71
C GLU A 550 -26.25 57.59 -45.32
N ASP A 551 -26.39 58.82 -44.84
CA ASP A 551 -25.38 59.51 -44.01
C ASP A 551 -25.79 59.72 -42.53
N GLY A 552 -24.79 59.84 -41.65
CA GLY A 552 -24.86 60.60 -40.38
C GLY A 552 -25.49 59.99 -39.10
N GLY A 553 -24.87 60.28 -37.94
CA GLY A 553 -25.58 60.47 -36.66
C GLY A 553 -25.31 59.49 -35.50
N ASP A 554 -24.21 59.71 -34.78
CA ASP A 554 -23.99 59.72 -33.31
C ASP A 554 -24.75 58.83 -32.29
N GLU A 555 -23.98 58.54 -31.22
CA GLU A 555 -24.33 58.23 -29.82
C GLU A 555 -24.72 56.80 -29.33
N GLU A 556 -23.86 56.37 -28.41
CA GLU A 556 -23.91 55.40 -27.30
C GLU A 556 -25.11 54.44 -27.11
N GLY A 557 -24.78 53.14 -27.06
CA GLY A 557 -25.64 52.07 -26.55
C GLY A 557 -24.87 50.74 -26.47
N GLU A 558 -24.79 50.14 -25.28
CA GLU A 558 -23.99 48.93 -25.04
C GLU A 558 -24.47 47.74 -25.88
N LYS A 559 -23.58 47.18 -26.71
CA LYS A 559 -23.89 46.03 -27.56
C LYS A 559 -23.65 44.72 -26.83
N GLU A 560 -24.74 44.04 -26.44
CA GLU A 560 -24.75 42.60 -26.25
C GLU A 560 -24.23 41.91 -27.52
N THR A 561 -22.99 41.43 -27.52
CA THR A 561 -22.42 40.73 -28.68
C THR A 561 -22.77 39.24 -28.64
N ALA A 562 -24.03 38.95 -29.00
CA ALA A 562 -24.42 37.63 -29.48
C ALA A 562 -23.66 37.33 -30.78
N LYS A 563 -22.42 36.86 -30.65
CA LYS A 563 -21.58 36.47 -31.80
C LYS A 563 -22.20 35.25 -32.48
N ASP A 564 -22.71 35.46 -33.69
CA ASP A 564 -23.17 34.40 -34.59
C ASP A 564 -22.14 33.27 -34.64
N ALA A 565 -22.54 32.10 -34.15
CA ALA A 565 -21.69 30.93 -34.11
C ALA A 565 -21.56 30.32 -35.51
N VAL A 566 -20.61 30.83 -36.30
CA VAL A 566 -20.07 30.15 -37.48
C VAL A 566 -19.73 28.71 -37.06
N LYS A 567 -20.52 27.73 -37.53
CA LYS A 567 -20.37 26.33 -37.12
C LYS A 567 -18.97 25.86 -37.49
N LYS A 568 -18.13 25.71 -36.47
CA LYS A 568 -16.71 25.37 -36.60
C LYS A 568 -16.56 24.03 -37.32
N GLN A 569 -16.25 24.07 -38.63
CA GLN A 569 -16.25 22.89 -39.49
C GLN A 569 -15.24 21.86 -38.96
N VAL A 570 -15.73 20.62 -38.77
CA VAL A 570 -14.99 19.57 -38.04
C VAL A 570 -14.20 18.67 -39.01
N ALA A 571 -14.81 18.34 -40.14
CA ALA A 571 -14.20 17.66 -41.28
C ALA A 571 -14.76 18.24 -42.58
N GLN A 572 -14.01 18.14 -43.67
CA GLN A 572 -14.38 18.67 -44.98
C GLN A 572 -14.54 17.53 -45.99
N TRP A 573 -15.61 17.56 -46.79
CA TRP A 573 -15.88 16.58 -47.84
C TRP A 573 -15.42 17.18 -49.18
N ASN A 574 -14.45 16.54 -49.81
CA ASN A 574 -13.79 17.04 -51.02
C ASN A 574 -14.07 16.12 -52.21
N LYS A 575 -14.36 16.74 -53.35
CA LYS A 575 -14.35 16.05 -54.65
C LYS A 575 -12.93 15.50 -54.92
N PRO A 576 -12.81 14.30 -55.48
CA PRO A 576 -11.51 13.70 -55.75
C PRO A 576 -10.75 14.49 -56.82
N THR A 577 -9.45 14.65 -56.61
CA THR A 577 -8.51 15.15 -57.62
C THR A 577 -8.27 14.10 -58.71
N GLN A 578 -7.69 14.50 -59.85
CA GLN A 578 -7.40 13.57 -60.96
C GLN A 578 -6.58 12.34 -60.52
N LYS A 579 -5.51 12.56 -59.73
CA LYS A 579 -4.69 11.48 -59.14
C LYS A 579 -5.46 10.56 -58.18
N GLN A 580 -6.57 11.03 -57.60
CA GLN A 580 -7.42 10.25 -56.68
C GLN A 580 -8.49 9.46 -57.46
N LEU A 581 -9.01 10.01 -58.57
CA LEU A 581 -9.87 9.28 -59.51
C LEU A 581 -9.14 8.09 -60.13
N GLU A 582 -7.86 8.24 -60.46
CA GLU A 582 -6.98 7.13 -60.91
C GLU A 582 -6.76 6.04 -59.85
N LYS A 583 -7.09 6.32 -58.58
CA LYS A 583 -7.03 5.38 -57.44
C LYS A 583 -8.43 4.85 -57.06
N ASP A 584 -9.45 5.07 -57.91
CA ASP A 584 -10.88 4.78 -57.74
C ASP A 584 -11.57 5.45 -56.53
N ILE A 585 -10.99 6.54 -56.02
CA ILE A 585 -11.55 7.30 -54.89
C ILE A 585 -12.70 8.17 -55.40
N CYS A 586 -13.92 7.92 -54.91
CA CYS A 586 -15.11 8.69 -55.27
C CYS A 586 -15.27 9.97 -54.43
N ILE A 587 -14.84 9.95 -53.17
CA ILE A 587 -14.85 11.12 -52.28
C ILE A 587 -13.76 11.01 -51.21
N THR A 588 -13.23 12.15 -50.76
CA THR A 588 -12.25 12.21 -49.67
C THR A 588 -12.76 13.12 -48.55
N ILE A 589 -12.71 12.63 -47.32
CA ILE A 589 -13.13 13.35 -46.12
C ILE A 589 -11.88 13.65 -45.30
N THR A 590 -11.50 14.92 -45.20
CA THR A 590 -10.34 15.35 -44.40
C THR A 590 -10.75 15.69 -42.97
N CYS A 591 -10.15 15.00 -42.01
CA CYS A 591 -10.26 15.26 -40.57
C CYS A 591 -9.04 16.06 -40.09
N LYS A 592 -9.01 16.43 -38.80
CA LYS A 592 -7.91 17.23 -38.19
C LYS A 592 -6.82 16.40 -37.49
N LYS A 593 -7.02 15.08 -37.45
CA LYS A 593 -6.21 14.09 -36.73
C LYS A 593 -6.39 12.72 -37.37
N LEU A 594 -5.39 11.87 -37.16
CA LEU A 594 -5.32 10.48 -37.59
C LEU A 594 -6.58 9.68 -37.21
N SER A 595 -7.21 9.04 -38.18
CA SER A 595 -8.38 8.18 -37.99
C SER A 595 -7.94 6.70 -37.84
N LYS A 596 -8.03 6.15 -36.62
CA LYS A 596 -7.58 4.76 -36.34
C LYS A 596 -8.67 3.71 -36.50
N LYS A 597 -9.94 4.10 -36.37
CA LYS A 597 -11.06 3.17 -36.49
C LYS A 597 -12.23 3.78 -37.26
N LEU A 598 -12.89 2.92 -38.02
CA LEU A 598 -14.11 3.19 -38.76
C LEU A 598 -15.11 2.06 -38.43
N SER A 599 -16.39 2.41 -38.28
CA SER A 599 -17.47 1.42 -38.21
C SER A 599 -18.76 1.93 -38.86
N TRP A 600 -19.30 1.21 -39.82
CA TRP A 600 -20.58 1.51 -40.46
C TRP A 600 -21.77 1.23 -39.55
N HIS A 601 -22.82 2.04 -39.69
CA HIS A 601 -24.16 1.70 -39.23
C HIS A 601 -24.79 0.70 -40.20
N ARG A 602 -25.61 -0.22 -39.69
CA ARG A 602 -26.26 -1.33 -40.43
C ARG A 602 -27.01 -0.98 -41.74
N LYS A 603 -27.30 0.31 -41.99
CA LYS A 603 -27.99 0.82 -43.19
C LYS A 603 -27.05 1.35 -44.28
N GLY A 604 -25.74 1.48 -44.04
CA GLY A 604 -24.78 1.98 -45.03
C GLY A 604 -24.80 3.50 -45.32
N ASP A 605 -25.68 4.30 -44.69
CA ASP A 605 -25.68 5.78 -44.84
C ASP A 605 -24.78 6.48 -43.80
N TYR A 606 -24.78 5.98 -42.56
CA TYR A 606 -23.95 6.52 -41.48
C TYR A 606 -22.74 5.63 -41.23
N PHE A 607 -21.60 6.25 -40.91
CA PHE A 607 -20.46 5.57 -40.29
C PHE A 607 -19.84 6.45 -39.20
N VAL A 608 -19.25 5.80 -38.21
CA VAL A 608 -18.53 6.46 -37.11
C VAL A 608 -17.03 6.31 -37.34
N THR A 609 -16.26 7.36 -37.09
CA THR A 609 -14.79 7.29 -37.03
C THR A 609 -14.27 7.68 -35.65
N VAL A 610 -13.09 7.16 -35.32
CA VAL A 610 -12.38 7.43 -34.07
C VAL A 610 -11.02 8.05 -34.39
N GLN A 611 -10.81 9.26 -33.89
CA GLN A 611 -9.52 9.95 -33.87
C GLN A 611 -9.01 9.98 -32.41
N PRO A 612 -8.09 9.09 -32.01
CA PRO A 612 -7.42 9.21 -30.73
C PRO A 612 -6.80 10.60 -30.55
N ASP A 613 -6.80 11.09 -29.33
CA ASP A 613 -6.22 12.39 -28.92
C ASP A 613 -6.82 13.65 -29.59
N SER A 614 -7.92 13.53 -30.35
CA SER A 614 -8.64 14.68 -30.96
C SER A 614 -9.57 15.43 -29.99
N GLY A 615 -9.37 15.29 -28.68
CA GLY A 615 -10.17 15.96 -27.66
C GLY A 615 -11.67 15.71 -27.84
N ASN A 616 -12.49 16.76 -27.92
CA ASN A 616 -13.94 16.60 -28.09
C ASN A 616 -14.34 15.96 -29.42
N THR A 617 -13.53 16.10 -30.47
CA THR A 617 -13.78 15.55 -31.81
C THR A 617 -13.16 14.17 -32.00
N SER A 618 -12.92 13.41 -30.92
CA SER A 618 -12.37 12.04 -30.98
C SER A 618 -13.33 10.99 -31.53
N VAL A 619 -14.63 11.31 -31.63
CA VAL A 619 -15.65 10.47 -32.26
C VAL A 619 -16.47 11.34 -33.19
N LEU A 620 -16.52 10.99 -34.47
CA LEU A 620 -17.30 11.70 -35.49
C LEU A 620 -18.28 10.74 -36.15
N ILE A 621 -19.52 11.19 -36.35
CA ILE A 621 -20.52 10.50 -37.16
C ILE A 621 -20.59 11.22 -38.51
N HIS A 622 -20.42 10.47 -39.58
CA HIS A 622 -20.49 10.92 -40.96
C HIS A 622 -21.78 10.40 -41.59
N GLN A 623 -22.42 11.20 -42.43
CA GLN A 623 -23.58 10.81 -43.24
C GLN A 623 -23.25 10.98 -44.73
N VAL A 624 -23.28 9.89 -45.49
CA VAL A 624 -22.94 9.88 -46.92
C VAL A 624 -23.97 10.67 -47.73
N SER A 625 -25.26 10.43 -47.54
CA SER A 625 -26.35 11.10 -48.30
C SER A 625 -26.44 12.62 -48.14
N LYS A 626 -25.68 13.22 -47.22
CA LYS A 626 -25.71 14.67 -46.94
C LYS A 626 -24.34 15.34 -46.88
N HIS A 627 -23.26 14.59 -47.12
CA HIS A 627 -21.87 15.02 -46.87
C HIS A 627 -21.70 15.76 -45.53
N SER A 628 -22.36 15.25 -44.50
CA SER A 628 -22.45 15.91 -43.20
C SER A 628 -21.60 15.16 -42.18
N THR A 629 -20.73 15.87 -41.45
CA THR A 629 -19.96 15.33 -40.33
C THR A 629 -20.39 16.02 -39.03
N GLN A 630 -20.74 15.22 -38.03
CA GLN A 630 -21.19 15.71 -36.72
C GLN A 630 -20.34 15.12 -35.61
N SER A 631 -19.97 15.95 -34.62
CA SER A 631 -19.43 15.48 -33.34
C SER A 631 -20.58 15.32 -32.35
N PRO A 632 -21.06 14.09 -32.06
CA PRO A 632 -22.24 13.88 -31.21
C PRO A 632 -22.03 14.25 -29.74
N PHE A 633 -20.78 14.44 -29.30
CA PHE A 633 -20.43 14.71 -27.91
C PHE A 633 -19.91 16.15 -27.72
N ARG A 634 -20.22 16.74 -26.56
CA ARG A 634 -19.69 18.03 -26.09
C ARG A 634 -18.46 17.92 -25.18
N LYS A 635 -18.19 16.72 -24.64
CA LYS A 635 -17.02 16.40 -23.81
C LYS A 635 -16.54 14.99 -24.15
N SER A 636 -15.26 14.80 -24.44
CA SER A 636 -14.64 13.46 -24.45
C SER A 636 -14.21 13.06 -23.03
N LYS A 637 -14.13 11.74 -22.77
CA LYS A 637 -13.82 11.18 -21.44
C LYS A 637 -12.72 10.12 -21.55
N GLY A 638 -11.49 10.60 -21.66
CA GLY A 638 -10.28 9.81 -21.92
C GLY A 638 -10.06 9.51 -23.40
N ILE A 639 -8.95 8.84 -23.71
CA ILE A 639 -8.59 8.44 -25.08
C ILE A 639 -9.56 7.34 -25.55
N ILE A 640 -10.12 7.52 -26.75
CA ILE A 640 -11.07 6.60 -27.38
C ILE A 640 -10.32 5.62 -28.28
N MET A 641 -10.67 4.34 -28.19
CA MET A 641 -10.00 3.23 -28.87
C MET A 641 -10.87 2.63 -30.00
N ASP A 642 -12.18 2.49 -29.74
CA ASP A 642 -13.13 1.89 -30.68
C ASP A 642 -14.52 2.53 -30.49
N ALA A 643 -15.34 2.54 -31.55
CA ALA A 643 -16.71 2.99 -31.51
C ALA A 643 -17.56 2.19 -32.49
N LYS A 644 -18.69 1.64 -32.02
CA LYS A 644 -19.58 0.78 -32.82
C LYS A 644 -21.04 1.09 -32.58
N PHE A 645 -21.82 1.10 -33.66
CA PHE A 645 -23.28 1.15 -33.57
C PHE A 645 -23.83 -0.16 -33.03
N HIS A 646 -24.89 -0.08 -32.24
CA HIS A 646 -25.65 -1.23 -31.81
C HIS A 646 -26.35 -1.90 -33.04
N PRO A 647 -26.47 -3.25 -33.10
CA PRO A 647 -26.99 -3.95 -34.29
C PRO A 647 -28.37 -3.55 -34.80
N PHE A 648 -29.28 -3.07 -33.93
CA PHE A 648 -30.63 -2.59 -34.32
C PHE A 648 -31.19 -1.40 -33.52
N LYS A 649 -31.09 -1.39 -32.18
CA LYS A 649 -31.42 -0.23 -31.31
C LYS A 649 -30.59 1.02 -31.72
N PRO A 650 -31.10 2.26 -31.61
CA PRO A 650 -30.42 3.50 -32.03
C PRO A 650 -29.34 3.96 -31.03
N GLN A 651 -28.41 3.08 -30.70
CA GLN A 651 -27.37 3.30 -29.68
C GLN A 651 -25.96 3.25 -30.27
N LEU A 652 -25.05 4.03 -29.68
CA LEU A 652 -23.63 4.07 -30.01
C LEU A 652 -22.79 3.64 -28.79
N PHE A 653 -21.97 2.63 -28.98
CA PHE A 653 -21.04 2.11 -27.99
C PHE A 653 -19.69 2.77 -28.24
N VAL A 654 -19.17 3.50 -27.25
CA VAL A 654 -17.88 4.20 -27.31
C VAL A 654 -16.94 3.57 -26.28
N CYS A 655 -15.89 2.92 -26.77
CA CYS A 655 -14.84 2.30 -25.96
C CYS A 655 -13.70 3.29 -25.74
N SER A 656 -13.54 3.79 -24.51
CA SER A 656 -12.27 4.40 -24.09
C SER A 656 -11.27 3.32 -23.66
N GLN A 657 -10.04 3.71 -23.33
CA GLN A 657 -9.03 2.78 -22.81
C GLN A 657 -9.46 1.98 -21.57
N ARG A 658 -10.40 2.48 -20.74
CA ARG A 658 -10.82 1.85 -19.48
C ARG A 658 -12.30 1.50 -19.38
N TYR A 659 -13.15 2.07 -20.23
CA TYR A 659 -14.61 1.99 -20.08
C TYR A 659 -15.30 1.85 -21.45
N VAL A 660 -16.40 1.11 -21.48
CA VAL A 660 -17.36 1.17 -22.58
C VAL A 660 -18.57 1.98 -22.13
N ARG A 661 -18.97 2.96 -22.93
CA ARG A 661 -20.12 3.83 -22.67
C ARG A 661 -21.16 3.66 -23.76
N ILE A 662 -22.40 3.44 -23.36
CA ILE A 662 -23.54 3.19 -24.24
C ILE A 662 -24.39 4.45 -24.27
N TYR A 663 -24.41 5.12 -25.41
CA TYR A 663 -25.18 6.35 -25.62
C TYR A 663 -26.41 6.04 -26.48
N ASP A 664 -27.56 6.62 -26.12
CA ASP A 664 -28.74 6.63 -26.99
C ASP A 664 -28.67 7.85 -27.91
N LEU A 665 -28.67 7.63 -29.23
CA LEU A 665 -28.59 8.70 -30.22
C LEU A 665 -29.92 9.42 -30.43
N SER A 666 -31.04 8.78 -30.09
CA SER A 666 -32.38 9.38 -30.19
C SER A 666 -32.66 10.32 -29.01
N GLN A 667 -32.26 9.92 -27.80
CA GLN A 667 -32.41 10.73 -26.58
C GLN A 667 -31.21 11.64 -26.30
N GLN A 668 -30.06 11.42 -26.96
CA GLN A 668 -28.80 12.14 -26.76
C GLN A 668 -28.21 12.05 -25.34
N ILE A 669 -28.50 10.96 -24.61
CA ILE A 669 -28.01 10.71 -23.25
C ILE A 669 -27.10 9.48 -23.15
N LEU A 670 -26.34 9.41 -22.05
CA LEU A 670 -25.61 8.20 -21.64
C LEU A 670 -26.58 7.26 -20.92
N VAL A 671 -26.73 6.03 -21.41
CA VAL A 671 -27.65 5.02 -20.84
C VAL A 671 -26.95 4.10 -19.85
N LYS A 672 -25.82 3.50 -20.25
CA LYS A 672 -25.05 2.54 -19.42
C LYS A 672 -23.55 2.83 -19.52
N LYS A 673 -22.82 2.60 -18.42
CA LYS A 673 -21.35 2.64 -18.33
C LYS A 673 -20.89 1.28 -17.85
N LEU A 674 -20.19 0.52 -18.70
CA LEU A 674 -19.56 -0.74 -18.32
C LEU A 674 -18.23 -0.46 -17.61
N LEU A 675 -17.85 -1.38 -16.72
CA LEU A 675 -16.64 -1.37 -15.91
C LEU A 675 -15.83 -2.65 -16.21
N PRO A 676 -15.08 -2.73 -17.32
CA PRO A 676 -14.40 -3.96 -17.71
C PRO A 676 -13.24 -4.39 -16.79
N GLY A 677 -12.76 -3.51 -15.91
CA GLY A 677 -11.60 -3.80 -15.03
C GLY A 677 -10.27 -3.95 -15.79
N ALA A 678 -10.24 -3.64 -17.10
CA ALA A 678 -9.05 -3.55 -17.92
C ALA A 678 -8.46 -2.13 -17.89
N ARG A 679 -7.13 -2.01 -17.91
CA ARG A 679 -6.46 -0.71 -17.96
C ARG A 679 -6.37 -0.16 -19.38
N TRP A 680 -6.21 -1.06 -20.35
CA TRP A 680 -6.07 -0.74 -21.78
C TRP A 680 -6.92 -1.67 -22.64
N LEU A 681 -8.13 -1.24 -22.99
CA LEU A 681 -9.00 -1.88 -23.98
C LEU A 681 -8.47 -1.62 -25.40
N SER A 682 -8.65 -2.61 -26.28
CA SER A 682 -8.18 -2.55 -27.68
C SER A 682 -9.31 -2.47 -28.71
N LYS A 683 -10.31 -3.35 -28.61
CA LYS A 683 -11.44 -3.47 -29.55
C LYS A 683 -12.69 -3.96 -28.81
N ILE A 684 -13.87 -3.64 -29.33
CA ILE A 684 -15.14 -4.23 -28.89
C ILE A 684 -15.89 -4.87 -30.07
N ASP A 685 -16.73 -5.86 -29.79
CA ASP A 685 -17.78 -6.28 -30.71
C ASP A 685 -19.06 -6.60 -29.93
N ILE A 686 -20.20 -6.38 -30.57
CA ILE A 686 -21.53 -6.52 -29.96
C ILE A 686 -22.15 -7.81 -30.50
N HIS A 687 -22.76 -8.61 -29.63
CA HIS A 687 -23.46 -9.82 -30.02
C HIS A 687 -24.56 -9.46 -31.03
N PRO A 688 -24.85 -10.26 -32.08
CA PRO A 688 -25.83 -9.88 -33.11
C PRO A 688 -27.23 -9.58 -32.57
N ARG A 689 -27.62 -10.20 -31.44
CA ARG A 689 -28.88 -9.90 -30.72
C ARG A 689 -28.84 -8.66 -29.83
N GLY A 690 -27.68 -8.03 -29.63
CA GLY A 690 -27.54 -6.70 -29.01
C GLY A 690 -27.30 -6.68 -27.50
N ASP A 691 -27.69 -7.73 -26.76
CA ASP A 691 -27.75 -7.70 -25.29
C ASP A 691 -26.45 -8.18 -24.60
N ASN A 692 -25.46 -8.61 -25.38
CA ASN A 692 -24.16 -9.06 -24.91
C ASN A 692 -23.02 -8.37 -25.69
N LEU A 693 -21.88 -8.16 -25.04
CA LEU A 693 -20.70 -7.49 -25.60
C LEU A 693 -19.42 -8.23 -25.22
N ILE A 694 -18.46 -8.28 -26.14
CA ILE A 694 -17.08 -8.70 -25.85
C ILE A 694 -16.11 -7.53 -26.02
N ALA A 695 -15.15 -7.44 -25.10
CA ALA A 695 -14.07 -6.46 -25.14
C ALA A 695 -12.70 -7.17 -25.05
N SER A 696 -11.76 -6.79 -25.91
CA SER A 696 -10.37 -7.21 -25.84
C SER A 696 -9.52 -6.18 -25.12
N SER A 697 -8.42 -6.62 -24.52
CA SER A 697 -7.46 -5.77 -23.83
C SER A 697 -6.02 -6.13 -24.17
N PHE A 698 -5.16 -5.10 -24.20
CA PHE A 698 -3.71 -5.27 -24.24
C PHE A 698 -3.19 -5.99 -22.98
N ASP A 699 -3.94 -5.99 -21.86
CA ASP A 699 -3.67 -6.73 -20.63
C ASP A 699 -3.92 -8.26 -20.75
N LYS A 700 -3.81 -8.82 -21.97
CA LYS A 700 -4.03 -10.26 -22.31
C LYS A 700 -5.45 -10.81 -22.05
N ARG A 701 -6.41 -9.94 -21.72
CA ARG A 701 -7.77 -10.31 -21.30
C ARG A 701 -8.78 -10.20 -22.45
N VAL A 702 -9.72 -11.13 -22.48
CA VAL A 702 -11.01 -11.01 -23.17
C VAL A 702 -12.11 -11.02 -22.12
N LEU A 703 -13.04 -10.08 -22.24
CA LEU A 703 -14.06 -9.82 -21.23
C LEU A 703 -15.43 -9.96 -21.87
N TRP A 704 -16.25 -10.86 -21.32
CA TRP A 704 -17.65 -10.99 -21.70
C TRP A 704 -18.50 -10.15 -20.76
N HIS A 705 -19.23 -9.18 -21.30
CA HIS A 705 -20.24 -8.40 -20.60
C HIS A 705 -21.62 -8.84 -21.08
N ASP A 706 -22.42 -9.34 -20.15
CA ASP A 706 -23.87 -9.36 -20.29
C ASP A 706 -24.38 -7.97 -19.88
N LEU A 707 -25.10 -7.28 -20.76
CA LEU A 707 -25.43 -5.88 -20.56
C LEU A 707 -26.53 -5.66 -19.51
N ASP A 708 -27.33 -6.69 -19.23
CA ASP A 708 -28.48 -6.62 -18.33
C ASP A 708 -28.21 -7.30 -16.98
N LEU A 709 -27.25 -8.24 -16.92
CA LEU A 709 -26.80 -8.82 -15.65
C LEU A 709 -26.00 -7.84 -14.76
N ALA A 710 -24.97 -7.18 -15.31
CA ALA A 710 -24.05 -6.35 -14.51
C ALA A 710 -23.26 -5.32 -15.34
N SER A 711 -22.73 -4.29 -14.67
CA SER A 711 -21.77 -3.36 -15.30
C SER A 711 -20.35 -3.94 -15.39
N THR A 712 -20.01 -4.88 -14.52
CA THR A 712 -18.75 -5.64 -14.50
C THR A 712 -18.78 -6.80 -15.52
N PRO A 713 -17.63 -7.45 -15.82
CA PRO A 713 -17.62 -8.61 -16.73
C PRO A 713 -18.30 -9.82 -16.09
N TYR A 714 -19.22 -10.46 -16.81
CA TYR A 714 -19.81 -11.75 -16.43
C TYR A 714 -18.74 -12.86 -16.40
N LYS A 715 -17.87 -12.90 -17.42
CA LYS A 715 -16.78 -13.88 -17.50
C LYS A 715 -15.50 -13.24 -18.04
N THR A 716 -14.40 -13.42 -17.29
CA THR A 716 -13.05 -13.01 -17.71
C THR A 716 -12.31 -14.21 -18.29
N LEU A 717 -11.85 -14.09 -19.53
CA LEU A 717 -11.16 -15.13 -20.28
C LEU A 717 -9.68 -14.74 -20.45
N ARG A 718 -8.76 -15.62 -20.04
CA ARG A 718 -7.30 -15.44 -20.13
C ARG A 718 -6.67 -16.64 -20.85
N TYR A 719 -6.75 -16.64 -22.18
CA TYR A 719 -6.23 -17.72 -23.04
C TYR A 719 -5.02 -17.31 -23.90
N HIS A 720 -4.63 -16.03 -23.86
CA HIS A 720 -3.58 -15.45 -24.70
C HIS A 720 -2.35 -15.07 -23.88
N ASP A 721 -1.18 -15.27 -24.45
CA ASP A 721 0.11 -15.03 -23.80
C ASP A 721 0.57 -13.57 -23.95
N LYS A 722 -0.04 -12.84 -24.90
CA LYS A 722 0.23 -11.43 -25.22
C LYS A 722 -1.06 -10.62 -25.37
N ALA A 723 -0.91 -9.35 -25.72
CA ALA A 723 -2.00 -8.41 -25.96
C ALA A 723 -3.02 -8.93 -26.97
N VAL A 724 -4.31 -8.86 -26.62
CA VAL A 724 -5.40 -9.24 -27.53
C VAL A 724 -5.74 -8.03 -28.39
N ARG A 725 -5.57 -8.17 -29.71
CA ARG A 725 -5.73 -7.09 -30.69
C ARG A 725 -7.17 -6.94 -31.14
N SER A 726 -7.85 -8.05 -31.40
CA SER A 726 -9.22 -8.06 -31.89
C SER A 726 -10.06 -9.16 -31.23
N VAL A 727 -11.34 -8.84 -31.01
CA VAL A 727 -12.41 -9.77 -30.66
C VAL A 727 -13.57 -9.54 -31.62
N ASN A 728 -14.15 -10.62 -32.14
CA ASN A 728 -15.22 -10.51 -33.12
C ASN A 728 -16.24 -11.63 -33.02
N PHE A 729 -17.52 -11.25 -33.11
CA PHE A 729 -18.66 -12.15 -33.20
C PHE A 729 -18.93 -12.55 -34.65
N HIS A 730 -19.25 -13.82 -34.86
CA HIS A 730 -19.91 -14.28 -36.07
C HIS A 730 -21.35 -13.73 -36.10
N LYS A 731 -21.85 -13.29 -37.27
CA LYS A 731 -23.13 -12.55 -37.35
C LYS A 731 -24.40 -13.42 -37.32
N LYS A 732 -24.30 -14.74 -37.55
CA LYS A 732 -25.42 -15.71 -37.45
C LYS A 732 -25.20 -16.85 -36.44
N LEU A 733 -24.16 -17.66 -36.64
CA LEU A 733 -23.75 -18.76 -35.76
C LEU A 733 -23.31 -18.25 -34.36
N PRO A 734 -23.50 -19.06 -33.29
CA PRO A 734 -23.13 -18.75 -31.91
C PRO A 734 -21.60 -18.89 -31.66
N LEU A 735 -20.80 -18.18 -32.46
CA LEU A 735 -19.34 -18.22 -32.43
C LEU A 735 -18.75 -16.83 -32.21
N PHE A 736 -17.63 -16.78 -31.50
CA PHE A 736 -16.76 -15.61 -31.49
C PHE A 736 -15.28 -16.02 -31.49
N SER A 737 -14.42 -15.10 -31.91
CA SER A 737 -12.98 -15.29 -31.96
C SER A 737 -12.26 -14.19 -31.18
N SER A 738 -11.10 -14.51 -30.61
CA SER A 738 -10.15 -13.51 -30.11
C SER A 738 -8.75 -13.78 -30.66
N ALA A 739 -8.10 -12.74 -31.16
CA ALA A 739 -6.81 -12.81 -31.85
C ALA A 739 -5.79 -11.89 -31.16
N ALA A 740 -4.54 -12.36 -31.04
CA ALA A 740 -3.53 -11.72 -30.20
C ALA A 740 -2.14 -11.64 -30.84
N ASP A 741 -1.27 -10.85 -30.21
CA ASP A 741 0.13 -10.64 -30.60
C ASP A 741 1.04 -11.87 -30.43
N ASP A 742 0.52 -12.97 -29.87
CA ASP A 742 1.20 -14.27 -29.81
C ASP A 742 1.06 -15.09 -31.12
N GLY A 743 0.38 -14.54 -32.13
CA GLY A 743 0.19 -15.20 -33.43
C GLY A 743 -0.91 -16.26 -33.41
N THR A 744 -1.70 -16.33 -32.34
CA THR A 744 -2.76 -17.32 -32.15
C THR A 744 -4.15 -16.68 -32.15
N ILE A 745 -5.15 -17.51 -32.49
CA ILE A 745 -6.55 -17.12 -32.48
C ILE A 745 -7.33 -18.19 -31.70
N HIS A 746 -8.05 -17.78 -30.68
CA HIS A 746 -8.92 -18.67 -29.91
C HIS A 746 -10.36 -18.52 -30.39
N ILE A 747 -11.01 -19.64 -30.71
CA ILE A 747 -12.41 -19.72 -31.11
C ILE A 747 -13.23 -20.23 -29.93
N PHE A 748 -14.38 -19.60 -29.71
CA PHE A 748 -15.31 -19.92 -28.64
C PHE A 748 -16.72 -20.11 -29.21
N HIS A 749 -17.46 -21.00 -28.58
CA HIS A 749 -18.91 -21.11 -28.69
C HIS A 749 -19.55 -20.27 -27.58
N ALA A 750 -20.63 -19.56 -27.90
CA ALA A 750 -21.42 -18.82 -26.92
C ALA A 750 -22.92 -18.98 -27.18
N THR A 751 -23.61 -19.74 -26.32
CA THR A 751 -25.08 -19.73 -26.32
C THR A 751 -25.58 -18.58 -25.46
N VAL A 752 -26.36 -17.69 -26.07
CA VAL A 752 -27.15 -16.67 -25.38
C VAL A 752 -28.60 -17.15 -25.33
N TYR A 753 -29.20 -17.09 -24.14
CA TYR A 753 -30.60 -17.44 -23.89
C TYR A 753 -31.37 -16.13 -23.74
N ASP A 754 -32.32 -15.85 -24.64
CA ASP A 754 -33.00 -14.55 -24.66
C ASP A 754 -34.22 -14.53 -23.71
N ASP A 755 -35.03 -15.59 -23.72
CA ASP A 755 -36.31 -15.66 -22.98
C ASP A 755 -36.20 -16.31 -21.59
N MET A 756 -35.13 -17.06 -21.32
CA MET A 756 -34.90 -17.73 -20.03
C MET A 756 -33.93 -16.93 -19.18
N MET A 757 -34.20 -16.81 -17.88
CA MET A 757 -33.29 -16.26 -16.86
C MET A 757 -32.10 -17.21 -16.63
N LYS A 758 -31.24 -17.35 -17.64
CA LYS A 758 -30.08 -18.25 -17.68
C LYS A 758 -28.90 -17.55 -18.36
N ASN A 759 -27.82 -17.38 -17.61
CA ASN A 759 -26.62 -16.70 -18.08
C ASN A 759 -25.98 -17.39 -19.33
N PRO A 760 -25.26 -16.64 -20.19
CA PRO A 760 -24.63 -17.19 -21.38
C PRO A 760 -23.64 -18.32 -21.10
N MET A 761 -23.74 -19.43 -21.84
CA MET A 761 -22.76 -20.53 -21.74
C MET A 761 -21.64 -20.33 -22.76
N ILE A 762 -20.41 -20.16 -22.27
CA ILE A 762 -19.21 -19.88 -23.08
C ILE A 762 -18.21 -21.03 -22.97
N VAL A 763 -17.93 -21.69 -24.11
CA VAL A 763 -17.08 -22.88 -24.23
C VAL A 763 -15.91 -22.61 -25.20
N PRO A 764 -14.64 -22.82 -24.82
CA PRO A 764 -13.52 -22.77 -25.76
C PRO A 764 -13.55 -23.97 -26.72
N LEU A 765 -13.38 -23.73 -28.03
CA LEU A 765 -13.45 -24.78 -29.06
C LEU A 765 -12.06 -25.17 -29.58
N LYS A 766 -11.28 -24.17 -30.03
CA LYS A 766 -10.02 -24.41 -30.74
C LYS A 766 -9.06 -23.24 -30.60
N LYS A 767 -7.78 -23.56 -30.36
CA LYS A 767 -6.63 -22.67 -30.60
C LYS A 767 -6.17 -22.88 -32.05
N LEU A 768 -6.26 -21.82 -32.86
CA LEU A 768 -5.70 -21.76 -34.20
C LEU A 768 -4.28 -21.17 -34.11
N THR A 769 -3.34 -21.84 -34.76
CA THR A 769 -1.93 -21.47 -34.81
C THR A 769 -1.44 -21.48 -36.25
N GLY A 770 -0.63 -20.50 -36.64
CA GLY A 770 0.03 -20.52 -37.95
C GLY A 770 0.63 -19.20 -38.40
N HIS A 771 0.12 -18.06 -37.92
CA HIS A 771 0.75 -16.76 -38.19
C HIS A 771 2.13 -16.69 -37.56
N LYS A 772 3.09 -16.10 -38.28
CA LYS A 772 4.44 -15.87 -37.77
C LYS A 772 4.46 -14.57 -36.95
N ILE A 773 5.07 -14.62 -35.76
CA ILE A 773 5.29 -13.43 -34.94
C ILE A 773 6.43 -12.62 -35.57
N ILE A 774 6.21 -11.32 -35.80
CA ILE A 774 7.22 -10.38 -36.31
C ILE A 774 7.27 -9.15 -35.40
N ASN A 775 8.45 -8.79 -34.90
CA ASN A 775 8.67 -7.65 -34.00
C ASN A 775 7.68 -7.61 -32.83
N SER A 776 7.50 -8.77 -32.18
CA SER A 776 6.53 -9.03 -31.10
C SER A 776 5.04 -8.90 -31.45
N LEU A 777 4.66 -8.53 -32.68
CA LEU A 777 3.30 -8.51 -33.19
C LEU A 777 2.90 -9.86 -33.79
N GLY A 778 1.61 -10.20 -33.70
CA GLY A 778 1.04 -11.47 -34.14
C GLY A 778 -0.11 -11.28 -35.12
N VAL A 779 -1.33 -11.60 -34.70
CA VAL A 779 -2.55 -11.35 -35.49
C VAL A 779 -3.11 -9.98 -35.12
N LEU A 780 -3.20 -9.09 -36.09
CA LEU A 780 -3.58 -7.68 -35.88
C LEU A 780 -5.10 -7.49 -35.93
N ASP A 781 -5.79 -8.20 -36.81
CA ASP A 781 -7.24 -8.12 -36.96
C ASP A 781 -7.84 -9.46 -37.43
N ALA A 782 -9.12 -9.69 -37.16
CA ALA A 782 -9.85 -10.88 -37.58
C ALA A 782 -11.33 -10.56 -37.83
N VAL A 783 -11.93 -11.19 -38.86
CA VAL A 783 -13.33 -10.96 -39.28
C VAL A 783 -13.96 -12.28 -39.70
N TRP A 784 -15.18 -12.55 -39.26
CA TRP A 784 -15.94 -13.74 -39.65
C TRP A 784 -16.60 -13.58 -41.02
N HIS A 785 -16.73 -14.67 -41.76
CA HIS A 785 -17.60 -14.71 -42.94
C HIS A 785 -19.07 -14.43 -42.54
N PRO A 786 -19.90 -13.75 -43.36
CA PRO A 786 -21.26 -13.35 -42.93
C PRO A 786 -22.25 -14.51 -42.71
N ARG A 787 -21.94 -15.72 -43.22
CA ARG A 787 -22.87 -16.87 -43.23
C ARG A 787 -22.27 -18.18 -42.74
N GLU A 788 -20.99 -18.42 -42.99
CA GLU A 788 -20.33 -19.73 -42.79
C GLU A 788 -19.41 -19.68 -41.58
N ALA A 789 -19.12 -20.84 -40.99
CA ALA A 789 -18.17 -21.00 -39.89
C ALA A 789 -16.70 -20.84 -40.34
N TRP A 790 -16.42 -19.79 -41.11
CA TRP A 790 -15.12 -19.44 -41.66
C TRP A 790 -14.63 -18.10 -41.09
N LEU A 791 -13.35 -18.04 -40.74
CA LEU A 791 -12.73 -16.87 -40.15
C LEU A 791 -11.60 -16.37 -41.04
N PHE A 792 -11.55 -15.07 -41.28
CA PHE A 792 -10.42 -14.40 -41.92
C PHE A 792 -9.55 -13.73 -40.85
N SER A 793 -8.22 -13.76 -41.01
CA SER A 793 -7.28 -13.10 -40.10
C SER A 793 -6.16 -12.38 -40.86
N ALA A 794 -5.69 -11.28 -40.29
CA ALA A 794 -4.60 -10.46 -40.83
C ALA A 794 -3.39 -10.51 -39.89
N GLY A 795 -2.23 -10.87 -40.44
CA GLY A 795 -0.99 -11.06 -39.68
C GLY A 795 0.02 -9.93 -39.82
N ALA A 796 0.86 -9.81 -38.80
CA ALA A 796 2.14 -9.10 -38.89
C ALA A 796 3.13 -9.75 -39.88
N ASP A 797 2.85 -10.98 -40.33
CA ASP A 797 3.65 -11.77 -41.27
C ASP A 797 3.38 -11.47 -42.76
N ASN A 798 2.81 -10.29 -43.05
CA ASN A 798 2.40 -9.84 -44.38
C ASN A 798 1.34 -10.73 -45.07
N THR A 799 0.74 -11.69 -44.36
CA THR A 799 -0.30 -12.57 -44.89
C THR A 799 -1.65 -12.27 -44.27
N ALA A 800 -2.71 -12.40 -45.07
CA ALA A 800 -4.03 -12.73 -44.53
C ALA A 800 -4.27 -14.23 -44.71
N ARG A 801 -5.16 -14.81 -43.89
CA ARG A 801 -5.46 -16.25 -43.90
C ARG A 801 -6.94 -16.52 -43.72
N LEU A 802 -7.43 -17.57 -44.39
CA LEU A 802 -8.76 -18.12 -44.20
C LEU A 802 -8.68 -19.42 -43.39
N TRP A 803 -9.49 -19.49 -42.34
CA TRP A 803 -9.68 -20.66 -41.50
C TRP A 803 -11.04 -21.29 -41.78
N THR A 804 -11.04 -22.59 -42.03
CA THR A 804 -12.22 -23.39 -42.37
C THR A 804 -12.36 -24.58 -41.43
N THR A 805 -13.56 -25.17 -41.42
CA THR A 805 -13.95 -26.35 -40.63
C THR A 805 -13.10 -27.58 -40.93
#